data_AF-A0A1X7EYE5-F1
#
_entry.id   AF-A0A1X7EYE5-F1
#
_cell.length_a   1.000
_cell.length_b   1.000
_cell.length_c   1.000
_cell.angle_alpha   90.00
_cell.angle_beta   90.00
_cell.angle_gamma   90.00
#
_symmetry.space_group_name_H-M   'P 1'
#
loop_
_entity.id
_entity.type
_entity.pdbx_description
1 polymer ?
#
loop_
_entity_poly.entity_id
_entity_poly.type
_entity_poly.pdbx_seq_one_letter_code
_entity_poly.pdbx_strand_id
1 'polypeptide(L)'
;MRTDSCSPIPRLIHQTWKTRDLPPEFQALQRSWIERNPGFEYRFWTDGDIGRFIAEEHSALLPVFHGYADPIARIDLARYLILRRFGGVYADLDFECLRPIDGLLEGRSFVVGLEPEEHGGLAKAVERGLPRILCPSFLASVPGHPFWDHLLDRLVEARSCADVLDATGPFLLTRAHASYEGARHEDGAAAVTVLPPELLYPVTKEDCWSGRLFDPVFWEQATRRAYAVHYWEGTWFRDTAGLGAGLGAALPRQVAAVVTDGRPEGARSPMKAEGAKAEGLPLISCLMVTRGRRALLEFAIDGFARQTYPNRELVIVCDSPALPQDDPLERAIRAAGCPNIRLIRVNAAGREGGATLGELRNIAVDHAAGRYVCQWDDDDLYDPCRLQMQQRVLAAAGAQACLLGRWMIWWPAEDRLAVSCERDWEGSLLCEKAVMPRYPALRRGEDTPVVEQLRRSARVVRMDLPRLYTYVVHGANTFGAPHFEVHWQIATARFGGDRCRAVLEEMGKRLPVEAYRRTALRNAGDMGAGPAGAGIEVEVAGHLGAATGLGSAVRGTVAALRASGLPVTVIDMPLDETHPVAMPAAPSAGSKSAAGAFAVTLIHTNPDALRQSLNASRPDPRLDRGRLSGRFTIGYWAWEASSGLPDPWRDCLPLVDEIWVPSSFTAATVAPHVPVPVIAMPHAVAAPQAPPAFDRRAFGIPDGTVCFLTLFDATSNVTRKNPAGLIRAYCTAFPDATSDTLLIVKAKKLTDGECRTLEALAGGRPDIRIVNEPWTAERTAALMAACDAYVSLHRAEGFGLAVAEAMACGKPVIATAYSGTMDITTPDTAYLVPCHTVMLEADDGYYRRGTVWAEPDLEAAARLMRRVVSHPDEARAVGARAADRMRTRFSPQAVGGRMRDRLSVLMASRLCPPVRPPLPPAVPTQEAGRGGGGSGWGTERVLVLTPVKDAVAHLPRYLDLLGRLDHDPSRLSLGFLEGDSRDGTHDWLAARLPELRQRYRRVTLLRHDCGFRPGGPRWAPDIQRRRRELLARSRNRLLSGALGDEEWVLWLDVDLVDYPPALPARLLAAGRDIVVPHCVLPDGRTFDLNSFRLTGEEDPRHLADGVFQPPCGVGRLYLDAFAGEGIVPLDGVGGTALLVRADLHREGLCFPPYSHRGYIETEGLAMMAKDMGVTAWGLPDLRIVHADH
;
A
#
# COMPACT_ATOMS: atom_id res chain seq x y z
N MET A 1 -10.06 38.57 51.83
CA MET A 1 -9.02 38.13 50.88
C MET A 1 -8.48 36.80 51.41
N ARG A 2 -9.09 35.67 51.03
CA ARG A 2 -8.58 34.33 51.35
C ARG A 2 -7.83 33.85 50.11
N THR A 3 -6.56 33.52 50.29
CA THR A 3 -5.66 33.02 49.27
C THR A 3 -5.98 31.55 49.00
N ASP A 4 -6.68 31.26 47.90
CA ASP A 4 -6.85 29.90 47.38
C ASP A 4 -5.51 29.42 46.78
N SER A 5 -4.58 28.99 47.64
CA SER A 5 -3.45 28.17 47.22
C SER A 5 -3.93 26.72 47.21
N CYS A 6 -4.63 26.31 46.15
CA CYS A 6 -4.97 24.90 45.97
C CYS A 6 -3.66 24.12 45.85
N SER A 7 -3.37 23.24 46.81
CA SER A 7 -2.18 22.39 46.74
C SER A 7 -2.26 21.55 45.47
N PRO A 8 -1.16 21.42 44.68
CA PRO A 8 -1.20 20.63 43.46
C PRO A 8 -1.40 19.15 43.78
N ILE A 9 -2.06 18.42 42.87
CA ILE A 9 -2.16 16.94 42.96
C ILE A 9 -0.74 16.37 43.06
N PRO A 10 -0.45 15.51 44.05
CA PRO A 10 0.87 14.91 44.21
C PRO A 10 1.36 14.18 42.95
N ARG A 11 2.66 14.27 42.68
CA ARG A 11 3.31 13.54 41.57
C ARG A 11 3.55 12.08 41.93
N LEU A 12 2.46 11.35 42.16
CA LEU A 12 2.46 9.96 42.61
C LEU A 12 1.47 9.16 41.77
N ILE A 13 1.91 8.02 41.21
CA ILE A 13 1.08 7.11 40.42
C ILE A 13 0.85 5.83 41.23
N HIS A 14 -0.40 5.39 41.31
CA HIS A 14 -0.84 4.19 41.98
C HIS A 14 -1.46 3.21 40.99
N GLN A 15 -1.03 1.96 41.04
CA GLN A 15 -1.70 0.84 40.39
C GLN A 15 -1.77 -0.36 41.34
N THR A 16 -2.75 -1.23 41.16
CA THR A 16 -3.00 -2.38 42.04
C THR A 16 -3.01 -3.69 41.25
N TRP A 17 -2.53 -4.77 41.87
CA TRP A 17 -2.71 -6.13 41.37
C TRP A 17 -2.76 -7.13 42.52
N LYS A 18 -3.14 -8.38 42.23
CA LYS A 18 -3.22 -9.44 43.24
C LYS A 18 -1.87 -9.68 43.92
N THR A 19 -0.79 -9.73 43.15
CA THR A 19 0.58 -10.02 43.63
C THR A 19 1.63 -9.16 42.92
N ARG A 20 2.90 -9.26 43.33
CA ARG A 20 4.04 -8.64 42.63
C ARG A 20 4.33 -9.29 41.27
N ASP A 21 3.84 -10.50 41.04
CA ASP A 21 4.00 -11.21 39.76
C ASP A 21 2.89 -10.77 38.80
N LEU A 22 3.24 -9.80 37.94
CA LEU A 22 2.31 -9.14 37.04
C LEU A 22 2.33 -9.84 35.66
N PRO A 23 1.17 -10.16 35.06
CA PRO A 23 1.13 -10.68 33.71
C PRO A 23 1.84 -9.76 32.71
N PRO A 24 2.61 -10.31 31.75
CA PRO A 24 3.46 -9.54 30.83
C PRO A 24 2.71 -8.50 29.99
N GLU A 25 1.45 -8.77 29.62
CA GLU A 25 0.56 -7.80 28.99
C GLU A 25 0.31 -6.55 29.87
N PHE A 26 0.13 -6.73 31.18
CA PHE A 26 -0.03 -5.63 32.13
C PHE A 26 1.30 -4.99 32.51
N GLN A 27 2.43 -5.72 32.42
CA GLN A 27 3.75 -5.12 32.59
C GLN A 27 4.05 -4.06 31.52
N ALA A 28 3.67 -4.32 30.25
CA ALA A 28 3.84 -3.36 29.18
C ALA A 28 3.00 -2.08 29.43
N LEU A 29 1.75 -2.26 29.87
CA LEU A 29 0.86 -1.16 30.23
C LEU A 29 1.37 -0.38 31.45
N GLN A 30 1.82 -1.06 32.50
CA GLN A 30 2.50 -0.45 33.65
C GLN A 30 3.72 0.37 33.22
N ARG A 31 4.61 -0.18 32.38
CA ARG A 31 5.78 0.55 31.90
C ARG A 31 5.40 1.83 31.16
N SER A 32 4.32 1.82 30.40
CA SER A 32 3.85 3.03 29.70
C SER A 32 3.60 4.19 30.68
N TRP A 33 3.04 3.92 31.86
CA TRP A 33 2.82 4.94 32.89
C TRP A 33 4.11 5.44 33.51
N ILE A 34 5.06 4.54 33.79
CA ILE A 34 6.36 4.88 34.38
C ILE A 34 7.21 5.69 33.40
N GLU A 35 7.34 5.22 32.16
CA GLU A 35 8.21 5.82 31.14
C GLU A 35 7.67 7.17 30.64
N ARG A 36 6.35 7.33 30.51
CA ARG A 36 5.74 8.59 30.02
C ARG A 36 5.69 9.68 31.09
N ASN A 37 5.84 9.33 32.37
CA ASN A 37 5.72 10.26 33.50
C ASN A 37 6.96 10.19 34.41
N PRO A 38 8.18 10.47 33.91
CA PRO A 38 9.42 10.28 34.67
C PRO A 38 9.53 11.18 35.91
N GLY A 39 8.71 12.23 36.00
CA GLY A 39 8.63 13.12 37.16
C GLY A 39 7.67 12.65 38.27
N PHE A 40 7.06 11.46 38.14
CA PHE A 40 6.13 10.89 39.12
C PHE A 40 6.78 9.71 39.85
N GLU A 41 6.60 9.64 41.17
CA GLU A 41 6.90 8.43 41.93
C GLU A 41 5.86 7.35 41.58
N TYR A 42 6.30 6.10 41.42
CA TYR A 42 5.41 4.98 41.12
C TYR A 42 5.25 4.06 42.34
N ARG A 43 3.99 3.79 42.74
CA ARG A 43 3.65 2.88 43.83
C ARG A 43 2.71 1.78 43.37
N PHE A 44 3.18 0.55 43.54
CA PHE A 44 2.42 -0.66 43.22
C PHE A 44 1.93 -1.35 44.49
N TRP A 45 0.64 -1.64 44.53
CA TRP A 45 -0.06 -2.21 45.67
C TRP A 45 -0.50 -3.63 45.37
N THR A 46 -0.12 -4.57 46.24
CA THR A 46 -0.68 -5.94 46.21
C THR A 46 -1.92 -6.07 47.09
N ASP A 47 -2.72 -7.13 46.91
CA ASP A 47 -3.84 -7.42 47.82
C ASP A 47 -3.40 -7.49 49.29
N GLY A 48 -2.19 -8.03 49.54
CA GLY A 48 -1.58 -8.07 50.86
C GLY A 48 -1.16 -6.69 51.40
N ASP A 49 -0.66 -5.81 50.52
CA ASP A 49 -0.34 -4.42 50.88
C ASP A 49 -1.61 -3.63 51.22
N ILE A 50 -2.67 -3.80 50.42
CA ILE A 50 -3.98 -3.19 50.64
C ILE A 50 -4.60 -3.66 51.95
N GLY A 51 -4.58 -4.97 52.22
CA GLY A 51 -5.12 -5.53 53.46
C GLY A 51 -4.44 -4.96 54.71
N ARG A 52 -3.10 -4.82 54.69
CA ARG A 52 -2.34 -4.18 55.78
C ARG A 52 -2.68 -2.70 55.92
N PHE A 53 -2.70 -1.96 54.81
CA PHE A 53 -3.03 -0.54 54.79
C PHE A 53 -4.41 -0.27 55.42
N ILE A 54 -5.43 -1.06 55.09
CA ILE A 54 -6.77 -0.89 55.64
C ILE A 54 -6.81 -1.27 57.13
N ALA A 55 -6.14 -2.35 57.54
CA ALA A 55 -6.10 -2.76 58.94
C ALA A 55 -5.41 -1.72 59.84
N GLU A 56 -4.35 -1.10 59.35
CA GLU A 56 -3.54 -0.13 60.10
C GLU A 56 -4.15 1.27 60.12
N GLU A 57 -4.67 1.78 58.98
CA GLU A 57 -5.13 3.17 58.86
C GLU A 57 -6.66 3.33 58.86
N HIS A 58 -7.41 2.25 58.58
CA HIS A 58 -8.87 2.29 58.38
C HIS A 58 -9.58 1.11 59.06
N SER A 59 -9.15 0.73 60.26
CA SER A 59 -9.64 -0.45 60.99
C SER A 59 -11.16 -0.51 61.17
N ALA A 60 -11.84 0.63 61.27
CA ALA A 60 -13.30 0.71 61.35
C ALA A 60 -14.02 0.24 60.07
N LEU A 61 -13.38 0.34 58.90
CA LEU A 61 -13.91 -0.13 57.61
C LEU A 61 -13.56 -1.60 57.33
N LEU A 62 -12.72 -2.23 58.16
CA LEU A 62 -12.27 -3.61 57.97
C LEU A 62 -13.44 -4.63 57.88
N PRO A 63 -14.52 -4.52 58.68
CA PRO A 63 -15.69 -5.39 58.54
C PRO A 63 -16.41 -5.22 57.19
N VAL A 64 -16.49 -3.99 56.68
CA VAL A 64 -17.09 -3.70 55.37
C VAL A 64 -16.20 -4.26 54.26
N PHE A 65 -14.89 -4.03 54.35
CA PHE A 65 -13.91 -4.55 53.40
C PHE A 65 -13.92 -6.08 53.32
N HIS A 66 -13.95 -6.79 54.45
CA HIS A 66 -14.05 -8.25 54.46
C HIS A 66 -15.44 -8.78 54.10
N GLY A 67 -16.48 -7.96 54.26
CA GLY A 67 -17.87 -8.31 53.96
C GLY A 67 -18.21 -8.32 52.46
N TYR A 68 -17.38 -7.72 51.60
CA TYR A 68 -17.59 -7.73 50.16
C TYR A 68 -17.31 -9.12 49.56
N ALA A 69 -18.34 -9.70 48.93
CA ALA A 69 -18.24 -10.99 48.24
C ALA A 69 -17.29 -10.91 47.03
N ASP A 70 -17.46 -9.88 46.20
CA ASP A 70 -16.65 -9.70 44.99
C ASP A 70 -15.28 -9.07 45.33
N PRO A 71 -14.16 -9.64 44.87
CA PRO A 71 -12.84 -9.05 45.04
C PRO A 71 -12.72 -7.63 44.48
N ILE A 72 -13.40 -7.32 43.37
CA ILE A 72 -13.32 -5.99 42.74
C ILE A 72 -13.90 -4.89 43.66
N ALA A 73 -14.93 -5.19 44.46
CA ALA A 73 -15.51 -4.23 45.39
C ALA A 73 -14.51 -3.80 46.48
N ARG A 74 -13.63 -4.72 46.89
CA ARG A 74 -12.52 -4.44 47.80
C ARG A 74 -11.49 -3.50 47.15
N ILE A 75 -11.19 -3.69 45.86
CA ILE A 75 -10.26 -2.84 45.12
C ILE A 75 -10.85 -1.45 44.85
N ASP A 76 -12.15 -1.35 44.61
CA ASP A 76 -12.86 -0.06 44.51
C ASP A 76 -12.78 0.73 45.82
N LEU A 77 -13.01 0.09 46.97
CA LEU A 77 -12.80 0.75 48.25
C LEU A 77 -11.32 1.15 48.46
N ALA A 78 -10.39 0.25 48.13
CA ALA A 78 -8.96 0.48 48.31
C ALA A 78 -8.46 1.69 47.52
N ARG A 79 -8.83 1.82 46.22
CA ARG A 79 -8.37 2.94 45.39
C ARG A 79 -8.87 4.30 45.92
N TYR A 80 -10.08 4.35 46.48
CA TYR A 80 -10.62 5.57 47.11
C TYR A 80 -9.83 5.93 48.38
N LEU A 81 -9.55 4.96 49.24
CA LEU A 81 -8.78 5.19 50.48
C LEU A 81 -7.32 5.58 50.19
N ILE A 82 -6.69 4.95 49.21
CA ILE A 82 -5.32 5.29 48.77
C ILE A 82 -5.26 6.75 48.32
N LEU A 83 -6.16 7.19 47.43
CA LEU A 83 -6.16 8.57 46.95
C LEU A 83 -6.59 9.57 48.03
N ARG A 84 -7.51 9.21 48.94
CA ARG A 84 -7.85 10.02 50.10
C ARG A 84 -6.62 10.27 50.99
N ARG A 85 -5.78 9.26 51.20
CA ARG A 85 -4.63 9.33 52.11
C ARG A 85 -3.39 9.96 51.49
N PHE A 86 -3.04 9.54 50.27
CA PHE A 86 -1.78 9.89 49.61
C PHE A 86 -1.95 10.93 48.49
N GLY A 87 -3.17 11.13 48.00
CA GLY A 87 -3.42 11.86 46.77
C GLY A 87 -2.75 11.20 45.57
N GLY A 88 -2.51 11.98 44.52
CA GLY A 88 -1.86 11.51 43.30
C GLY A 88 -2.85 11.01 42.27
N VAL A 89 -2.41 10.06 41.45
CA VAL A 89 -3.15 9.50 40.32
C VAL A 89 -3.26 7.99 40.50
N TYR A 90 -4.47 7.47 40.38
CA TYR A 90 -4.75 6.05 40.28
C TYR A 90 -5.15 5.72 38.84
N ALA A 91 -4.59 4.66 38.28
CA ALA A 91 -4.99 4.09 37.00
C ALA A 91 -5.07 2.56 37.08
N ASP A 92 -6.11 1.95 36.49
CA ASP A 92 -6.18 0.50 36.36
C ASP A 92 -5.05 -0.05 35.45
N LEU A 93 -4.72 -1.33 35.57
CA LEU A 93 -3.60 -1.94 34.85
C LEU A 93 -3.85 -2.14 33.36
N ASP A 94 -5.11 -2.16 32.93
CA ASP A 94 -5.53 -2.22 31.53
C ASP A 94 -5.60 -0.83 30.86
N PHE A 95 -4.90 0.16 31.43
CA PHE A 95 -4.66 1.46 30.81
C PHE A 95 -3.28 1.57 30.19
N GLU A 96 -3.23 2.02 28.93
CA GLU A 96 -1.99 2.49 28.31
C GLU A 96 -1.87 4.00 28.40
N CYS A 97 -0.76 4.48 28.94
CA CYS A 97 -0.40 5.89 28.94
C CYS A 97 0.21 6.26 27.58
N LEU A 98 -0.43 7.17 26.86
CA LEU A 98 -0.02 7.59 25.52
C LEU A 98 0.87 8.85 25.54
N ARG A 99 0.70 9.72 26.54
CA ARG A 99 1.51 10.95 26.69
C ARG A 99 1.59 11.39 28.17
N PRO A 100 2.52 12.28 28.54
CA PRO A 100 2.67 12.77 29.91
C PRO A 100 1.38 13.42 30.44
N ILE A 101 1.01 13.13 31.69
CA ILE A 101 -0.28 13.54 32.27
C ILE A 101 -0.26 14.90 32.97
N ASP A 102 0.86 15.62 33.02
CA ASP A 102 0.97 16.92 33.72
C ASP A 102 -0.16 17.90 33.31
N GLY A 103 -0.44 17.99 32.00
CA GLY A 103 -1.51 18.84 31.45
C GLY A 103 -2.94 18.42 31.83
N LEU A 104 -3.14 17.19 32.32
CA LEU A 104 -4.42 16.74 32.89
C LEU A 104 -4.59 17.15 34.34
N LEU A 105 -3.52 17.48 35.06
CA LEU A 105 -3.56 17.71 36.51
C LEU A 105 -3.43 19.20 36.86
N GLU A 106 -2.83 20.00 35.98
CA GLU A 106 -2.52 21.40 36.23
C GLU A 106 -3.76 22.22 36.62
N GLY A 107 -3.68 22.92 37.77
CA GLY A 107 -4.75 23.77 38.30
C GLY A 107 -5.97 23.04 38.87
N ARG A 108 -5.92 21.71 39.07
CA ARG A 108 -7.06 20.89 39.53
C ARG A 108 -6.77 20.24 40.87
N SER A 109 -7.80 20.10 41.72
CA SER A 109 -7.73 19.41 43.02
C SER A 109 -8.26 17.98 42.98
N PHE A 110 -9.16 17.69 42.05
CA PHE A 110 -9.76 16.38 41.83
C PHE A 110 -10.11 16.21 40.36
N VAL A 111 -9.78 15.07 39.78
CA VAL A 111 -10.01 14.71 38.39
C VAL A 111 -10.60 13.30 38.30
N VAL A 112 -11.67 13.16 37.53
CA VAL A 112 -12.29 11.88 37.16
C VAL A 112 -12.68 11.94 35.68
N GLY A 113 -12.59 10.84 34.96
CA GLY A 113 -12.99 10.83 33.55
C GLY A 113 -14.40 10.25 33.32
N LEU A 114 -15.02 10.72 32.25
CA LEU A 114 -16.33 10.28 31.77
C LEU A 114 -16.18 9.07 30.84
N GLU A 115 -17.00 8.03 31.03
CA GLU A 115 -17.10 6.94 30.05
C GLU A 115 -17.69 7.44 28.72
N PRO A 116 -17.45 6.73 27.59
CA PRO A 116 -18.09 7.03 26.31
C PRO A 116 -19.61 7.11 26.42
N GLU A 117 -20.24 8.01 25.66
CA GLU A 117 -21.69 8.26 25.71
C GLU A 117 -22.50 6.99 25.43
N GLU A 118 -21.98 6.10 24.57
CA GLU A 118 -22.58 4.82 24.22
C GLU A 118 -22.79 3.92 25.45
N HIS A 119 -21.97 4.05 26.49
CA HIS A 119 -22.13 3.27 27.72
C HIS A 119 -23.35 3.71 28.54
N GLY A 120 -23.79 4.97 28.41
CA GLY A 120 -25.05 5.45 29.01
C GLY A 120 -26.30 4.81 28.38
N GLY A 121 -26.18 4.31 27.14
CA GLY A 121 -27.24 3.57 26.44
C GLY A 121 -27.34 2.09 26.81
N LEU A 122 -26.43 1.56 27.64
CA LEU A 122 -26.48 0.15 28.06
C LEU A 122 -27.68 -0.10 28.98
N ALA A 123 -28.33 -1.25 28.84
CA ALA A 123 -29.55 -1.61 29.59
C ALA A 123 -29.42 -1.36 31.11
N LYS A 124 -28.30 -1.79 31.72
CA LYS A 124 -28.05 -1.57 33.14
C LYS A 124 -28.01 -0.10 33.56
N ALA A 125 -27.49 0.79 32.71
CA ALA A 125 -27.40 2.22 32.97
C ALA A 125 -28.77 2.91 32.78
N VAL A 126 -29.48 2.52 31.71
CA VAL A 126 -30.84 3.00 31.41
C VAL A 126 -31.83 2.63 32.54
N GLU A 127 -31.78 1.37 33.01
CA GLU A 127 -32.60 0.90 34.15
C GLU A 127 -32.41 1.74 35.42
N ARG A 128 -31.24 2.36 35.57
CA ARG A 128 -30.86 3.16 36.74
C ARG A 128 -30.97 4.67 36.49
N GLY A 129 -31.43 5.09 35.32
CA GLY A 129 -31.55 6.50 34.95
C GLY A 129 -30.22 7.25 34.93
N LEU A 130 -29.13 6.58 34.53
CA LEU A 130 -27.79 7.17 34.44
C LEU A 130 -27.44 7.52 32.99
N PRO A 131 -27.72 8.76 32.52
CA PRO A 131 -27.42 9.16 31.14
C PRO A 131 -25.92 9.36 30.88
N ARG A 132 -25.11 9.38 31.93
CA ARG A 132 -23.66 9.53 31.90
C ARG A 132 -23.03 8.73 33.04
N ILE A 133 -21.82 8.22 32.84
CA ILE A 133 -21.14 7.37 33.81
C ILE A 133 -19.73 7.90 34.07
N LEU A 134 -19.38 8.12 35.34
CA LEU A 134 -18.02 8.41 35.77
C LEU A 134 -17.27 7.09 36.01
N CYS A 135 -16.03 7.03 35.53
CA CYS A 135 -15.27 5.79 35.55
C CYS A 135 -14.21 5.79 36.67
N PRO A 136 -14.21 4.80 37.59
CA PRO A 136 -13.25 4.71 38.69
C PRO A 136 -11.86 4.21 38.25
N SER A 137 -11.68 3.88 36.97
CA SER A 137 -10.44 3.31 36.45
C SER A 137 -9.33 4.35 36.22
N PHE A 138 -9.66 5.63 36.20
CA PHE A 138 -8.71 6.73 36.34
C PHE A 138 -9.27 7.79 37.30
N LEU A 139 -8.52 8.07 38.36
CA LEU A 139 -8.86 9.07 39.37
C LEU A 139 -7.61 9.83 39.78
N ALA A 140 -7.70 11.14 39.99
CA ALA A 140 -6.60 11.90 40.58
C ALA A 140 -7.12 12.90 41.60
N SER A 141 -6.42 13.08 42.71
CA SER A 141 -6.82 14.08 43.70
C SER A 141 -5.66 14.55 44.57
N VAL A 142 -5.86 15.69 45.21
CA VAL A 142 -5.11 16.05 46.42
C VAL A 142 -5.48 15.09 47.57
N PRO A 143 -4.58 14.86 48.54
CA PRO A 143 -4.94 14.16 49.76
C PRO A 143 -6.05 14.89 50.51
N GLY A 144 -7.00 14.16 51.08
CA GLY A 144 -8.06 14.71 51.93
C GLY A 144 -9.11 15.58 51.22
N HIS A 145 -9.26 15.46 49.89
CA HIS A 145 -10.34 16.17 49.18
C HIS A 145 -11.72 15.81 49.77
N PRO A 146 -12.60 16.79 50.07
CA PRO A 146 -13.86 16.55 50.80
C PRO A 146 -14.82 15.60 50.09
N PHE A 147 -14.74 15.50 48.76
CA PHE A 147 -15.50 14.52 47.99
C PHE A 147 -15.25 13.06 48.44
N TRP A 148 -14.06 12.74 48.97
CA TRP A 148 -13.77 11.39 49.43
C TRP A 148 -14.62 10.98 50.63
N ASP A 149 -14.82 11.86 51.60
CA ASP A 149 -15.64 11.57 52.77
C ASP A 149 -17.10 11.36 52.36
N HIS A 150 -17.61 12.23 51.47
CA HIS A 150 -18.96 12.06 50.89
C HIS A 150 -19.12 10.73 50.14
N LEU A 151 -18.15 10.36 49.30
CA LEU A 151 -18.17 9.10 48.56
C LEU A 151 -18.12 7.89 49.50
N LEU A 152 -17.30 7.93 50.55
CA LEU A 152 -17.19 6.85 51.52
C LEU A 152 -18.48 6.66 52.33
N ASP A 153 -19.16 7.75 52.70
CA ASP A 153 -20.47 7.68 53.35
C ASP A 153 -21.51 7.00 52.43
N ARG A 154 -21.56 7.39 51.15
CA ARG A 154 -22.43 6.74 50.16
C ARG A 154 -22.08 5.27 49.96
N LEU A 155 -20.79 4.92 49.97
CA LEU A 155 -20.31 3.54 49.85
C LEU A 155 -20.76 2.68 51.03
N VAL A 156 -20.67 3.20 52.26
CA VAL A 156 -21.16 2.51 53.45
C VAL A 156 -22.67 2.29 53.36
N GLU A 157 -23.45 3.27 52.90
CA GLU A 157 -24.90 3.12 52.68
C GLU A 157 -25.21 2.04 51.63
N ALA A 158 -24.44 1.99 50.54
CA ALA A 158 -24.63 1.07 49.44
C ALA A 158 -24.02 -0.34 49.65
N ARG A 159 -23.39 -0.61 50.80
CA ARG A 159 -22.65 -1.86 51.06
C ARG A 159 -23.46 -3.15 50.90
N SER A 160 -24.79 -3.08 51.00
CA SER A 160 -25.71 -4.21 50.84
C SER A 160 -26.29 -4.34 49.43
N CYS A 161 -25.93 -3.46 48.49
CA CYS A 161 -26.34 -3.59 47.09
C CYS A 161 -25.73 -4.84 46.46
N ALA A 162 -26.54 -5.61 45.74
CA ALA A 162 -26.12 -6.87 45.14
C ALA A 162 -25.26 -6.69 43.87
N ASP A 163 -25.46 -5.62 43.10
CA ASP A 163 -24.64 -5.31 41.91
C ASP A 163 -23.45 -4.44 42.34
N VAL A 164 -22.23 -4.91 42.06
CA VAL A 164 -21.00 -4.21 42.42
C VAL A 164 -20.89 -2.82 41.79
N LEU A 165 -21.51 -2.61 40.61
CA LEU A 165 -21.57 -1.31 39.97
C LEU A 165 -22.27 -0.27 40.87
N ASP A 166 -23.26 -0.72 41.63
CA ASP A 166 -24.03 0.10 42.57
C ASP A 166 -23.43 0.17 43.97
N ALA A 167 -22.76 -0.89 44.42
CA ALA A 167 -22.21 -1.00 45.76
C ALA A 167 -20.91 -0.20 45.94
N THR A 168 -20.01 -0.24 44.95
CA THR A 168 -18.66 0.37 45.05
C THR A 168 -18.16 0.98 43.73
N GLY A 169 -18.70 0.54 42.60
CA GLY A 169 -18.18 0.83 41.26
C GLY A 169 -18.71 2.13 40.63
N PRO A 170 -18.75 2.20 39.28
CA PRO A 170 -19.01 3.44 38.55
C PRO A 170 -20.39 4.06 38.79
N PHE A 171 -21.42 3.27 39.08
CA PHE A 171 -22.76 3.82 39.33
C PHE A 171 -22.85 4.50 40.70
N LEU A 172 -22.21 3.92 41.72
CA LEU A 172 -22.03 4.60 43.01
C LEU A 172 -21.30 5.93 42.83
N LEU A 173 -20.13 5.90 42.19
CA LEU A 173 -19.29 7.09 41.97
C LEU A 173 -20.07 8.20 41.25
N THR A 174 -20.82 7.83 40.21
CA THR A 174 -21.65 8.76 39.43
C THR A 174 -22.73 9.42 40.29
N ARG A 175 -23.44 8.65 41.12
CA ARG A 175 -24.47 9.19 42.03
C ARG A 175 -23.88 10.01 43.18
N ALA A 176 -22.76 9.58 43.73
CA ALA A 176 -22.05 10.32 44.77
C ALA A 176 -21.59 11.69 44.25
N HIS A 177 -21.04 11.74 43.03
CA HIS A 177 -20.70 13.01 42.37
C HIS A 177 -21.92 13.90 42.13
N ALA A 178 -23.03 13.33 41.61
CA ALA A 178 -24.24 14.11 41.36
C ALA A 178 -24.81 14.74 42.64
N SER A 179 -24.86 13.98 43.74
CA SER A 179 -25.31 14.50 45.04
C SER A 179 -24.35 15.51 45.65
N TYR A 180 -23.03 15.30 45.49
CA TYR A 180 -22.02 16.24 45.98
C TYR A 180 -22.06 17.57 45.23
N GLU A 181 -22.15 17.58 43.90
CA GLU A 181 -22.26 18.83 43.13
C GLU A 181 -23.59 19.55 43.43
N GLY A 182 -24.68 18.81 43.66
CA GLY A 182 -25.94 19.39 44.13
C GLY A 182 -25.78 20.17 45.44
N ALA A 183 -25.14 19.57 46.46
CA ALA A 183 -24.87 20.23 47.74
C ALA A 183 -23.82 21.35 47.63
N ARG A 184 -22.84 21.22 46.72
CA ARG A 184 -21.78 22.21 46.48
C ARG A 184 -22.33 23.55 45.98
N HIS A 185 -23.39 23.52 45.17
CA HIS A 185 -24.08 24.75 44.73
C HIS A 185 -24.67 25.55 45.91
N GLU A 186 -24.90 24.90 47.05
CA GLU A 186 -25.44 25.52 48.27
C GLU A 186 -24.32 25.95 49.24
N ASP A 187 -23.25 25.16 49.40
CA ASP A 187 -22.23 25.33 50.45
C ASP A 187 -20.81 25.74 49.97
N GLY A 188 -20.57 25.89 48.66
CA GLY A 188 -19.29 26.35 48.12
C GLY A 188 -18.12 25.35 48.25
N ALA A 189 -18.41 24.04 48.32
CA ALA A 189 -17.41 22.97 48.45
C ALA A 189 -16.41 22.87 47.26
N ALA A 190 -15.28 22.19 47.47
CA ALA A 190 -14.22 22.03 46.45
C ALA A 190 -14.71 21.23 45.23
N ALA A 191 -14.34 21.66 44.02
CA ALA A 191 -14.87 21.13 42.76
C ALA A 191 -14.28 19.77 42.37
N VAL A 192 -15.10 18.90 41.75
CA VAL A 192 -14.65 17.69 41.06
C VAL A 192 -14.59 17.95 39.55
N THR A 193 -13.40 17.85 38.95
CA THR A 193 -13.25 18.06 37.50
C THR A 193 -13.56 16.78 36.73
N VAL A 194 -14.59 16.82 35.90
CA VAL A 194 -14.93 15.71 34.98
C VAL A 194 -14.27 15.94 33.63
N LEU A 195 -13.43 14.99 33.21
CA LEU A 195 -12.79 15.02 31.89
C LEU A 195 -13.67 14.35 30.84
N PRO A 196 -13.71 14.89 29.61
CA PRO A 196 -14.49 14.30 28.54
C PRO A 196 -13.82 13.00 28.03
N PRO A 197 -14.59 12.09 27.41
CA PRO A 197 -14.11 10.75 27.07
C PRO A 197 -12.88 10.75 26.15
N GLU A 198 -12.76 11.69 25.22
CA GLU A 198 -11.65 11.72 24.25
C GLU A 198 -10.25 11.91 24.87
N LEU A 199 -10.16 12.25 26.17
CA LEU A 199 -8.88 12.41 26.87
C LEU A 199 -8.40 11.13 27.57
N LEU A 200 -9.31 10.27 28.07
CA LEU A 200 -8.96 9.09 28.89
C LEU A 200 -9.65 7.80 28.43
N TYR A 201 -10.81 7.90 27.78
CA TYR A 201 -11.63 6.80 27.31
C TYR A 201 -12.00 6.99 25.82
N PRO A 202 -11.03 7.16 24.91
CA PRO A 202 -11.30 7.47 23.50
C PRO A 202 -11.92 6.32 22.71
N VAL A 203 -12.07 5.13 23.33
CA VAL A 203 -12.54 3.90 22.69
C VAL A 203 -13.52 3.18 23.60
N THR A 204 -14.55 2.58 23.00
CA THR A 204 -15.59 1.83 23.73
C THR A 204 -15.15 0.39 24.02
N LYS A 205 -15.91 -0.29 24.89
CA LYS A 205 -15.77 -1.75 25.10
C LYS A 205 -15.87 -2.52 23.77
N GLU A 206 -16.80 -2.13 22.90
CA GLU A 206 -16.99 -2.76 21.60
C GLU A 206 -15.81 -2.51 20.66
N ASP A 207 -15.20 -1.32 20.65
CA ASP A 207 -14.04 -1.04 19.81
C ASP A 207 -12.85 -1.93 20.20
N CYS A 208 -12.63 -2.10 21.52
CA CYS A 208 -11.60 -2.99 22.06
C CYS A 208 -11.86 -4.45 21.73
N TRP A 209 -13.10 -4.92 21.90
CA TRP A 209 -13.43 -6.34 21.74
C TRP A 209 -13.68 -6.76 20.28
N SER A 210 -14.03 -5.81 19.41
CA SER A 210 -14.27 -6.06 17.97
C SER A 210 -13.00 -6.03 17.13
N GLY A 211 -11.91 -5.45 17.65
CA GLY A 211 -10.63 -5.30 16.95
C GLY A 211 -10.50 -3.98 16.17
N ARG A 212 -11.43 -3.04 16.34
CA ARG A 212 -11.43 -1.77 15.60
C ARG A 212 -10.18 -0.93 15.89
N LEU A 213 -9.56 -1.14 17.06
CA LEU A 213 -8.29 -0.52 17.47
C LEU A 213 -7.12 -0.76 16.49
N PHE A 214 -7.22 -1.75 15.60
CA PHE A 214 -6.18 -2.04 14.63
C PHE A 214 -6.35 -1.32 13.29
N ASP A 215 -7.49 -0.67 13.05
CA ASP A 215 -7.66 0.23 11.92
C ASP A 215 -6.80 1.50 12.17
N PRO A 216 -5.80 1.79 11.31
CA PRO A 216 -4.90 2.93 11.52
C PRO A 216 -5.59 4.28 11.50
N VAL A 217 -6.67 4.43 10.72
CA VAL A 217 -7.44 5.67 10.62
C VAL A 217 -8.31 5.85 11.85
N PHE A 218 -9.01 4.79 12.27
CA PHE A 218 -9.80 4.83 13.50
C PHE A 218 -8.92 5.13 14.71
N TRP A 219 -7.79 4.42 14.85
CA TRP A 219 -6.88 4.60 15.98
C TRP A 219 -6.30 6.02 16.02
N GLU A 220 -5.89 6.56 14.87
CA GLU A 220 -5.44 7.95 14.74
C GLU A 220 -6.53 8.92 15.21
N GLN A 221 -7.76 8.77 14.71
CA GLN A 221 -8.88 9.64 15.08
C GLN A 221 -9.23 9.56 16.57
N ALA A 222 -9.32 8.34 17.11
CA ALA A 222 -9.67 8.10 18.50
C ALA A 222 -8.59 8.64 19.45
N THR A 223 -7.31 8.37 19.16
CA THR A 223 -6.24 8.63 20.13
C THR A 223 -5.53 9.98 19.96
N ARG A 224 -5.84 10.76 18.91
CA ARG A 224 -5.22 12.07 18.61
C ARG A 224 -5.12 12.99 19.82
N ARG A 225 -6.19 13.12 20.60
CA ARG A 225 -6.26 13.97 21.81
C ARG A 225 -6.09 13.20 23.12
N ALA A 226 -6.05 11.87 23.06
CA ALA A 226 -6.06 11.01 24.23
C ALA A 226 -4.71 11.01 24.95
N TYR A 227 -4.77 11.11 26.28
CA TYR A 227 -3.64 10.92 27.18
C TYR A 227 -3.45 9.47 27.57
N ALA A 228 -4.54 8.71 27.62
CA ALA A 228 -4.52 7.28 27.89
C ALA A 228 -5.64 6.57 27.13
N VAL A 229 -5.53 5.26 27.02
CA VAL A 229 -6.53 4.35 26.45
C VAL A 229 -6.83 3.25 27.47
N HIS A 230 -8.11 3.04 27.76
CA HIS A 230 -8.61 1.94 28.59
C HIS A 230 -9.02 0.77 27.69
N TYR A 231 -8.45 -0.42 27.91
CA TYR A 231 -8.73 -1.60 27.08
C TYR A 231 -9.97 -2.40 27.50
N TRP A 232 -10.54 -2.11 28.67
CA TRP A 232 -11.75 -2.78 29.18
C TRP A 232 -11.60 -4.31 29.24
N GLU A 233 -10.49 -4.83 29.78
CA GLU A 233 -10.17 -6.27 29.74
C GLU A 233 -11.24 -7.11 30.46
N GLY A 234 -11.84 -6.56 31.52
CA GLY A 234 -12.98 -7.18 32.21
C GLY A 234 -12.62 -8.42 33.03
N THR A 235 -11.41 -8.44 33.59
CA THR A 235 -10.78 -9.56 34.31
C THR A 235 -11.55 -10.12 35.51
N TRP A 236 -12.59 -9.43 35.98
CA TRP A 236 -13.40 -9.82 37.14
C TRP A 236 -14.83 -10.28 36.81
N PHE A 237 -15.37 -9.97 35.63
CA PHE A 237 -16.75 -10.35 35.25
C PHE A 237 -16.84 -11.21 33.99
N ARG A 238 -15.77 -11.27 33.19
CA ARG A 238 -15.72 -12.20 32.05
C ARG A 238 -15.32 -13.56 32.58
N ASP A 239 -16.16 -14.56 32.32
CA ASP A 239 -16.02 -15.92 32.86
C ASP A 239 -14.67 -16.55 32.44
N THR A 240 -13.77 -16.68 33.40
CA THR A 240 -12.41 -17.22 33.20
C THR A 240 -12.42 -18.74 32.97
N ALA A 241 -13.53 -19.42 33.23
CA ALA A 241 -13.70 -20.85 32.98
C ALA A 241 -13.95 -21.21 31.50
N GLY A 242 -14.31 -20.24 30.65
CA GLY A 242 -14.45 -20.41 29.19
C GLY A 242 -13.46 -19.59 28.35
N LEU A 243 -12.81 -18.59 28.97
CA LEU A 243 -11.85 -17.71 28.34
C LEU A 243 -10.70 -17.49 29.33
N GLY A 244 -9.72 -18.39 29.31
CA GLY A 244 -8.47 -18.15 30.00
C GLY A 244 -7.90 -16.79 29.58
N ALA A 245 -7.53 -15.97 30.56
CA ALA A 245 -6.51 -14.96 30.36
C ALA A 245 -5.27 -15.69 29.82
N GLY A 246 -5.08 -15.67 28.49
CA GLY A 246 -4.10 -16.47 27.78
C GLY A 246 -4.69 -17.17 26.56
N LEU A 247 -4.18 -16.81 25.37
CA LEU A 247 -4.29 -17.50 24.07
C LEU A 247 -5.63 -18.00 23.52
N GLY A 248 -6.72 -18.03 24.29
CA GLY A 248 -7.97 -18.71 23.94
C GLY A 248 -9.13 -17.78 23.61
N ALA A 249 -8.93 -16.45 23.60
CA ALA A 249 -9.95 -15.54 23.11
C ALA A 249 -10.17 -15.74 21.60
N ALA A 250 -11.43 -15.93 21.19
CA ALA A 250 -11.82 -15.96 19.79
C ALA A 250 -11.21 -14.73 19.08
N LEU A 251 -10.68 -14.94 17.86
CA LEU A 251 -10.12 -13.84 17.06
C LEU A 251 -11.15 -12.72 16.95
N PRO A 252 -10.77 -11.43 17.14
CA PRO A 252 -11.69 -10.33 16.94
C PRO A 252 -12.31 -10.45 15.54
N ARG A 253 -13.63 -10.23 15.42
CA ARG A 253 -14.42 -10.47 14.18
C ARG A 253 -13.85 -9.76 12.94
N GLN A 254 -13.02 -8.74 13.14
CA GLN A 254 -12.43 -7.91 12.10
C GLN A 254 -11.00 -8.32 11.68
N VAL A 255 -10.36 -9.26 12.40
CA VAL A 255 -9.07 -9.81 11.95
C VAL A 255 -9.34 -10.76 10.79
N ALA A 256 -9.25 -10.23 9.57
CA ALA A 256 -9.32 -11.04 8.36
C ALA A 256 -8.13 -12.00 8.34
N ALA A 257 -8.41 -13.28 8.63
CA ALA A 257 -7.46 -14.37 8.55
C ALA A 257 -7.94 -15.35 7.48
N VAL A 258 -7.15 -15.53 6.44
CA VAL A 258 -7.45 -16.42 5.32
C VAL A 258 -6.43 -17.53 5.31
N VAL A 259 -6.88 -18.79 5.30
CA VAL A 259 -5.99 -19.92 5.07
C VAL A 259 -5.55 -19.87 3.61
N THR A 260 -4.27 -19.65 3.37
CA THR A 260 -3.65 -19.48 2.05
C THR A 260 -2.85 -20.71 1.61
N ASP A 261 -3.03 -21.84 2.30
CA ASP A 261 -2.45 -23.11 1.90
C ASP A 261 -2.93 -23.54 0.50
N GLY A 262 -2.10 -24.30 -0.23
CA GLY A 262 -2.39 -24.70 -1.61
C GLY A 262 -3.55 -25.71 -1.76
N ARG A 263 -4.38 -25.91 -0.74
CA ARG A 263 -5.42 -26.95 -0.69
C ARG A 263 -6.79 -26.40 -1.16
N PRO A 264 -7.50 -27.10 -2.07
CA PRO A 264 -8.81 -26.66 -2.56
C PRO A 264 -9.88 -26.67 -1.44
N GLU A 265 -10.82 -25.72 -1.50
CA GLU A 265 -11.85 -25.49 -0.46
C GLU A 265 -12.65 -26.73 -0.06
N GLY A 266 -12.97 -27.60 -1.02
CA GLY A 266 -13.71 -28.84 -0.78
C GLY A 266 -12.91 -30.00 -0.17
N ALA A 267 -11.57 -29.94 -0.14
CA ALA A 267 -10.70 -30.94 0.50
C ALA A 267 -10.35 -30.57 1.95
N ARG A 268 -10.87 -29.44 2.45
CA ARG A 268 -10.64 -28.95 3.80
C ARG A 268 -11.51 -29.76 4.77
N SER A 269 -10.90 -30.70 5.49
CA SER A 269 -11.60 -31.39 6.57
C SER A 269 -12.05 -30.38 7.62
N PRO A 270 -13.32 -30.37 8.05
CA PRO A 270 -13.72 -29.63 9.24
C PRO A 270 -13.04 -30.29 10.44
N MET A 271 -12.03 -29.64 11.00
CA MET A 271 -11.36 -30.16 12.19
C MET A 271 -12.17 -29.79 13.43
N LYS A 272 -12.51 -30.83 14.21
CA LYS A 272 -12.91 -30.67 15.61
C LYS A 272 -11.76 -29.99 16.36
N ALA A 273 -12.08 -29.01 17.19
CA ALA A 273 -11.16 -28.51 18.19
C ALA A 273 -10.84 -29.67 19.15
N GLU A 274 -9.77 -30.43 18.86
CA GLU A 274 -9.21 -31.33 19.84
C GLU A 274 -8.68 -30.45 20.98
N GLY A 275 -9.21 -30.68 22.18
CA GLY A 275 -8.88 -29.91 23.36
C GLY A 275 -7.38 -29.87 23.57
N ALA A 276 -6.78 -28.71 23.31
CA ALA A 276 -5.42 -28.41 23.71
C ALA A 276 -5.39 -28.51 25.24
N LYS A 277 -4.72 -29.55 25.76
CA LYS A 277 -4.37 -29.60 27.17
C LYS A 277 -3.56 -28.35 27.51
N ALA A 278 -3.81 -27.80 28.70
CA ALA A 278 -3.13 -26.63 29.24
C ALA A 278 -1.64 -26.91 29.52
N GLU A 279 -0.82 -26.94 28.48
CA GLU A 279 0.62 -26.71 28.59
C GLU A 279 0.88 -25.21 28.35
N GLY A 280 1.87 -24.64 29.03
CA GLY A 280 2.14 -23.19 29.03
C GLY A 280 2.38 -22.58 27.63
N LEU A 281 2.47 -21.25 27.58
CA LEU A 281 2.71 -20.49 26.34
C LEU A 281 3.93 -21.05 25.59
N PRO A 282 3.84 -21.42 24.30
CA PRO A 282 4.99 -21.97 23.56
C PRO A 282 6.11 -20.93 23.39
N LEU A 283 7.38 -21.36 23.46
CA LEU A 283 8.52 -20.47 23.23
C LEU A 283 8.58 -20.04 21.74
N ILE A 284 8.71 -18.73 21.51
CA ILE A 284 8.96 -18.14 20.17
C ILE A 284 10.39 -17.59 20.08
N SER A 285 11.18 -18.07 19.13
CA SER A 285 12.52 -17.53 18.84
C SER A 285 12.45 -16.51 17.70
N CYS A 286 12.74 -15.24 17.99
CA CYS A 286 12.96 -14.23 16.96
C CYS A 286 14.35 -14.38 16.35
N LEU A 287 14.44 -14.46 15.03
CA LEU A 287 15.68 -14.72 14.29
C LEU A 287 16.17 -13.44 13.65
N MET A 288 17.27 -12.89 14.16
CA MET A 288 17.89 -11.66 13.67
C MET A 288 19.25 -11.95 13.06
N VAL A 289 19.45 -11.55 11.81
CA VAL A 289 20.74 -11.63 11.13
C VAL A 289 21.26 -10.21 10.89
N THR A 290 22.54 -9.96 11.23
CA THR A 290 23.15 -8.63 11.10
C THR A 290 24.60 -8.71 10.62
N ARG A 291 25.05 -7.63 9.96
CA ARG A 291 26.47 -7.35 9.60
C ARG A 291 27.05 -6.19 10.40
N GLY A 292 26.59 -5.99 11.64
CA GLY A 292 27.13 -4.95 12.52
C GLY A 292 26.65 -3.53 12.18
N ARG A 293 25.41 -3.37 11.69
CA ARG A 293 24.82 -2.05 11.40
C ARG A 293 24.49 -1.29 12.69
N ARG A 294 25.52 -0.61 13.21
CA ARG A 294 25.61 -0.03 14.56
C ARG A 294 24.37 0.69 15.07
N ALA A 295 23.77 1.58 14.28
CA ALA A 295 22.77 2.53 14.78
C ALA A 295 21.30 2.08 14.63
N LEU A 296 21.03 1.09 13.77
CA LEU A 296 19.65 0.62 13.53
C LEU A 296 19.28 -0.58 14.40
N LEU A 297 20.28 -1.41 14.76
CA LEU A 297 20.10 -2.63 15.54
C LEU A 297 19.47 -2.38 16.93
N GLU A 298 19.75 -1.23 17.55
CA GLU A 298 19.24 -0.88 18.87
C GLU A 298 17.70 -0.80 18.88
N PHE A 299 17.11 -0.31 17.79
CA PHE A 299 15.65 -0.22 17.64
C PHE A 299 15.02 -1.60 17.48
N ALA A 300 15.66 -2.52 16.76
CA ALA A 300 15.16 -3.88 16.61
C ALA A 300 15.24 -4.69 17.91
N ILE A 301 16.27 -4.47 18.74
CA ILE A 301 16.39 -5.05 20.08
C ILE A 301 15.34 -4.45 21.04
N ASP A 302 15.15 -3.13 21.03
CA ASP A 302 14.09 -2.46 21.82
C ASP A 302 12.69 -2.97 21.42
N GLY A 303 12.44 -3.12 20.11
CA GLY A 303 11.19 -3.71 19.60
C GLY A 303 10.94 -5.13 20.13
N PHE A 304 11.99 -5.93 20.31
CA PHE A 304 11.89 -7.27 20.90
C PHE A 304 11.63 -7.20 22.42
N ALA A 305 12.32 -6.29 23.12
CA ALA A 305 12.15 -6.07 24.56
C ALA A 305 10.72 -5.61 24.92
N ARG A 306 10.05 -4.88 24.01
CA ARG A 306 8.68 -4.39 24.17
C ARG A 306 7.58 -5.38 23.82
N GLN A 307 7.88 -6.56 23.27
CA GLN A 307 6.83 -7.52 22.91
C GLN A 307 6.00 -7.98 24.13
N THR A 308 4.67 -8.01 23.97
CA THR A 308 3.72 -8.45 24.99
C THR A 308 3.71 -9.97 25.17
N TYR A 309 4.21 -10.72 24.18
CA TYR A 309 4.33 -12.17 24.26
C TYR A 309 5.50 -12.58 25.15
N PRO A 310 5.28 -13.28 26.28
CA PRO A 310 6.33 -13.39 27.29
C PRO A 310 7.32 -14.52 27.10
N ASN A 311 6.87 -15.67 26.57
CA ASN A 311 7.77 -16.79 26.36
C ASN A 311 8.47 -16.65 25.00
N ARG A 312 9.50 -15.81 24.96
CA ARG A 312 10.25 -15.49 23.75
C ARG A 312 11.75 -15.49 23.99
N GLU A 313 12.53 -15.65 22.92
CA GLU A 313 13.97 -15.38 22.90
C GLU A 313 14.35 -14.65 21.60
N LEU A 314 15.49 -13.97 21.60
CA LEU A 314 16.06 -13.34 20.40
C LEU A 314 17.40 -14.00 20.08
N VAL A 315 17.52 -14.58 18.88
CA VAL A 315 18.74 -15.20 18.37
C VAL A 315 19.35 -14.25 17.34
N ILE A 316 20.46 -13.62 17.72
CA ILE A 316 21.21 -12.69 16.88
C ILE A 316 22.40 -13.41 16.25
N VAL A 317 22.43 -13.53 14.93
CA VAL A 317 23.57 -14.04 14.17
C VAL A 317 24.30 -12.86 13.53
N CYS A 318 25.55 -12.66 13.96
CA CYS A 318 26.40 -11.56 13.52
C CYS A 318 27.52 -12.08 12.61
N ASP A 319 27.52 -11.65 11.36
CA ASP A 319 28.56 -11.91 10.36
C ASP A 319 29.62 -10.80 10.39
N SER A 320 30.17 -10.54 11.58
CA SER A 320 31.26 -9.58 11.81
C SER A 320 32.07 -9.97 13.06
N PRO A 321 33.41 -9.84 13.02
CA PRO A 321 34.25 -10.16 14.17
C PRO A 321 33.95 -9.23 15.35
N ALA A 322 34.22 -9.71 16.57
CA ALA A 322 34.12 -8.89 17.77
C ALA A 322 35.14 -7.75 17.72
N LEU A 323 34.73 -6.55 18.15
CA LEU A 323 35.66 -5.44 18.29
C LEU A 323 36.52 -5.64 19.56
N PRO A 324 37.85 -5.40 19.53
CA PRO A 324 38.76 -5.70 20.64
C PRO A 324 38.45 -4.95 21.94
N GLN A 325 37.77 -3.81 21.87
CA GLN A 325 37.29 -3.03 23.00
C GLN A 325 35.91 -2.45 22.67
N ASP A 326 34.95 -2.66 23.58
CA ASP A 326 33.66 -1.97 23.62
C ASP A 326 32.69 -2.25 22.44
N ASP A 327 32.42 -3.53 22.19
CA ASP A 327 31.50 -3.98 21.13
C ASP A 327 30.08 -3.38 21.30
N PRO A 328 29.60 -2.56 20.33
CA PRO A 328 28.30 -1.91 20.41
C PRO A 328 27.11 -2.86 20.45
N LEU A 329 27.19 -4.01 19.78
CA LEU A 329 26.11 -5.00 19.76
C LEU A 329 25.95 -5.62 21.15
N GLU A 330 27.06 -5.97 21.80
CA GLU A 330 27.03 -6.48 23.17
C GLU A 330 26.59 -5.41 24.17
N ARG A 331 26.92 -4.13 23.93
CA ARG A 331 26.43 -3.02 24.73
C ARG A 331 24.91 -2.85 24.60
N ALA A 332 24.37 -2.91 23.38
CA ALA A 332 22.94 -2.82 23.13
C ALA A 332 22.18 -3.98 23.80
N ILE A 333 22.73 -5.20 23.73
CA ILE A 333 22.17 -6.37 24.43
C ILE A 333 22.19 -6.15 25.95
N ARG A 334 23.30 -5.67 26.51
CA ARG A 334 23.40 -5.34 27.95
C ARG A 334 22.41 -4.25 28.36
N ALA A 335 22.28 -3.20 27.55
CA ALA A 335 21.38 -2.07 27.80
C ALA A 335 19.90 -2.46 27.75
N ALA A 336 19.54 -3.43 26.89
CA ALA A 336 18.18 -3.94 26.80
C ALA A 336 17.72 -4.71 28.06
N GLY A 337 18.65 -5.14 28.91
CA GLY A 337 18.34 -5.84 30.17
C GLY A 337 17.55 -7.14 30.00
N CYS A 338 17.56 -7.72 28.79
CA CYS A 338 16.76 -8.89 28.44
C CYS A 338 17.63 -10.17 28.53
N PRO A 339 17.36 -11.09 29.48
CA PRO A 339 18.20 -12.26 29.69
C PRO A 339 18.07 -13.33 28.58
N ASN A 340 17.05 -13.20 27.74
CA ASN A 340 16.65 -14.10 26.68
C ASN A 340 17.18 -13.69 25.29
N ILE A 341 18.25 -12.89 25.22
CA ILE A 341 18.94 -12.53 23.97
C ILE A 341 20.24 -13.33 23.86
N ARG A 342 20.44 -14.00 22.72
CA ARG A 342 21.63 -14.81 22.44
C ARG A 342 22.35 -14.26 21.21
N LEU A 343 23.65 -14.00 21.35
CA LEU A 343 24.51 -13.55 20.26
C LEU A 343 25.40 -14.70 19.77
N ILE A 344 25.41 -14.92 18.46
CA ILE A 344 26.23 -15.91 17.76
C ILE A 344 27.07 -15.17 16.74
N ARG A 345 28.40 -15.28 16.84
CA ARG A 345 29.32 -14.70 15.85
C ARG A 345 29.76 -15.76 14.87
N VAL A 346 29.66 -15.45 13.59
CA VAL A 346 30.11 -16.32 12.51
C VAL A 346 31.47 -15.83 12.03
N ASN A 347 32.47 -16.71 12.06
CA ASN A 347 33.83 -16.37 11.64
C ASN A 347 34.00 -16.72 10.15
N ALA A 348 33.57 -15.84 9.25
CA ALA A 348 33.70 -16.03 7.81
C ALA A 348 35.10 -15.69 7.24
N ALA A 349 36.07 -15.39 8.10
CA ALA A 349 37.45 -15.08 7.74
C ALA A 349 38.11 -16.27 7.01
N GLY A 350 38.03 -16.28 5.67
CA GLY A 350 38.63 -17.31 4.81
C GLY A 350 37.79 -17.70 3.59
N ARG A 351 36.52 -17.28 3.47
CA ARG A 351 35.70 -17.54 2.26
C ARG A 351 35.66 -16.32 1.35
N GLU A 352 36.09 -16.46 0.09
CA GLU A 352 35.89 -15.44 -0.95
C GLU A 352 34.38 -15.14 -1.08
N GLY A 353 33.97 -13.93 -0.69
CA GLY A 353 32.58 -13.45 -0.78
C GLY A 353 31.72 -13.52 0.49
N GLY A 354 32.21 -14.05 1.62
CA GLY A 354 31.45 -14.14 2.89
C GLY A 354 30.25 -15.10 2.86
N ALA A 355 29.56 -15.27 4.01
CA ALA A 355 28.36 -16.13 4.10
C ALA A 355 27.14 -15.49 3.41
N THR A 356 26.32 -16.31 2.77
CA THR A 356 25.05 -15.90 2.18
C THR A 356 24.00 -15.60 3.25
N LEU A 357 22.98 -14.80 2.92
CA LEU A 357 21.94 -14.43 3.89
C LEU A 357 21.16 -15.68 4.32
N GLY A 358 20.86 -16.59 3.39
CA GLY A 358 20.22 -17.86 3.71
C GLY A 358 21.05 -18.78 4.63
N GLU A 359 22.37 -18.85 4.46
CA GLU A 359 23.25 -19.57 5.38
C GLU A 359 23.18 -18.98 6.81
N LEU A 360 23.22 -17.65 6.93
CA LEU A 360 23.12 -16.97 8.23
C LEU A 360 21.75 -17.16 8.89
N ARG A 361 20.65 -17.10 8.12
CA ARG A 361 19.30 -17.38 8.62
C ARG A 361 19.17 -18.83 9.08
N ASN A 362 19.77 -19.77 8.36
CA ASN A 362 19.82 -21.17 8.75
C ASN A 362 20.60 -21.40 10.06
N ILE A 363 21.72 -20.70 10.28
CA ILE A 363 22.43 -20.70 11.57
C ILE A 363 21.50 -20.20 12.68
N ALA A 364 20.73 -19.13 12.43
CA ALA A 364 19.77 -18.62 13.42
C ALA A 364 18.70 -19.66 13.76
N VAL A 365 18.15 -20.35 12.75
CA VAL A 365 17.17 -21.44 12.92
C VAL A 365 17.76 -22.59 13.73
N ASP A 366 19.02 -22.98 13.48
CA ASP A 366 19.67 -24.08 14.19
C ASP A 366 19.83 -23.78 15.69
N HIS A 367 20.14 -22.52 16.02
CA HIS A 367 20.32 -22.08 17.40
C HIS A 367 19.04 -21.71 18.15
N ALA A 368 17.91 -21.57 17.46
CA ALA A 368 16.60 -21.31 18.06
C ALA A 368 16.13 -22.48 18.94
N ALA A 369 15.71 -22.22 20.17
CA ALA A 369 15.13 -23.19 21.10
C ALA A 369 13.58 -23.21 21.05
N GLY A 370 12.96 -22.23 20.40
CA GLY A 370 11.52 -22.06 20.35
C GLY A 370 10.80 -23.12 19.51
N ARG A 371 9.57 -23.43 19.94
CA ARG A 371 8.63 -24.22 19.13
C ARG A 371 8.27 -23.45 17.86
N TYR A 372 8.13 -22.14 17.97
CA TYR A 372 7.92 -21.24 16.84
C TYR A 372 9.16 -20.39 16.61
N VAL A 373 9.37 -20.01 15.36
CA VAL A 373 10.42 -19.09 14.92
C VAL A 373 9.79 -17.92 14.16
N CYS A 374 10.29 -16.73 14.41
CA CYS A 374 9.78 -15.48 13.84
C CYS A 374 10.90 -14.71 13.16
N GLN A 375 10.67 -14.24 11.93
CA GLN A 375 11.65 -13.43 11.21
C GLN A 375 11.74 -12.01 11.79
N TRP A 376 12.97 -11.54 12.03
CA TRP A 376 13.26 -10.31 12.78
C TRP A 376 14.47 -9.57 12.21
N ASP A 377 14.26 -8.75 11.18
CA ASP A 377 15.29 -7.93 10.55
C ASP A 377 15.83 -6.80 11.47
N ASP A 378 17.12 -6.47 11.30
CA ASP A 378 17.88 -5.58 12.20
C ASP A 378 17.64 -4.08 11.99
N ASP A 379 16.88 -3.72 10.97
CA ASP A 379 16.61 -2.35 10.54
C ASP A 379 15.10 -1.98 10.50
N ASP A 380 14.20 -2.89 10.89
CA ASP A 380 12.76 -2.66 10.87
C ASP A 380 12.15 -2.38 12.27
N LEU A 381 10.90 -1.90 12.30
CA LEU A 381 10.16 -1.58 13.53
C LEU A 381 8.98 -2.53 13.75
N TYR A 382 8.73 -2.89 15.01
CA TYR A 382 7.78 -3.95 15.39
C TYR A 382 6.78 -3.48 16.45
N ASP A 383 5.47 -3.65 16.23
CA ASP A 383 4.45 -3.34 17.25
C ASP A 383 4.60 -4.30 18.45
N PRO A 384 4.46 -3.83 19.70
CA PRO A 384 4.48 -4.67 20.90
C PRO A 384 3.58 -5.91 20.84
N CYS A 385 2.48 -5.87 20.10
CA CYS A 385 1.52 -6.98 20.01
C CYS A 385 1.80 -8.00 18.89
N ARG A 386 2.87 -7.83 18.08
CA ARG A 386 3.13 -8.65 16.89
C ARG A 386 3.12 -10.15 17.19
N LEU A 387 3.99 -10.60 18.09
CA LEU A 387 4.14 -12.02 18.40
C LEU A 387 2.85 -12.62 18.97
N GLN A 388 2.20 -11.90 19.88
CA GLN A 388 0.97 -12.36 20.52
C GLN A 388 -0.17 -12.53 19.51
N MET A 389 -0.32 -11.59 18.58
CA MET A 389 -1.42 -11.63 17.62
C MET A 389 -1.21 -12.71 16.55
N GLN A 390 -0.02 -12.80 15.96
CA GLN A 390 0.27 -13.85 14.98
C GLN A 390 0.14 -15.24 15.62
N GLN A 391 0.56 -15.41 16.88
CA GLN A 391 0.43 -16.68 17.58
C GLN A 391 -1.03 -17.03 17.91
N ARG A 392 -1.87 -16.05 18.31
CA ARG A 392 -3.32 -16.26 18.47
C ARG A 392 -3.98 -16.70 17.16
N VAL A 393 -3.60 -16.10 16.03
CA VAL A 393 -4.10 -16.49 14.71
C VAL A 393 -3.68 -17.92 14.36
N LEU A 394 -2.44 -18.31 14.62
CA LEU A 394 -1.98 -19.70 14.44
C LEU A 394 -2.83 -20.68 15.24
N ALA A 395 -3.03 -20.39 16.54
CA ALA A 395 -3.80 -21.24 17.44
C ALA A 395 -5.27 -21.35 17.02
N ALA A 396 -5.93 -20.22 16.75
CA ALA A 396 -7.34 -20.18 16.37
C ALA A 396 -7.59 -20.78 14.98
N ALA A 397 -6.67 -20.58 14.04
CA ALA A 397 -6.77 -21.18 12.71
C ALA A 397 -6.30 -22.64 12.69
N GLY A 398 -5.66 -23.16 13.74
CA GLY A 398 -4.97 -24.45 13.72
C GLY A 398 -3.95 -24.55 12.58
N ALA A 399 -3.23 -23.45 12.32
CA ALA A 399 -2.23 -23.31 11.27
C ALA A 399 -0.81 -23.44 11.84
N GLN A 400 0.16 -23.82 11.01
CA GLN A 400 1.57 -23.91 11.42
C GLN A 400 2.40 -22.68 11.02
N ALA A 401 1.96 -21.87 10.07
CA ALA A 401 2.66 -20.64 9.67
C ALA A 401 1.70 -19.48 9.45
N CYS A 402 2.14 -18.27 9.83
CA CYS A 402 1.37 -17.04 9.77
C CYS A 402 2.18 -15.93 9.08
N LEU A 403 1.53 -15.26 8.13
CA LEU A 403 2.08 -14.13 7.37
C LEU A 403 1.14 -12.93 7.46
N LEU A 404 1.70 -11.73 7.37
CA LEU A 404 0.91 -10.52 7.18
C LEU A 404 0.50 -10.38 5.71
N GLY A 405 -0.76 -10.01 5.48
CA GLY A 405 -1.32 -9.69 4.17
C GLY A 405 -0.90 -8.32 3.66
N ARG A 406 -0.65 -7.38 4.57
CA ARG A 406 -0.13 -6.03 4.33
C ARG A 406 0.78 -5.66 5.49
N TRP A 407 1.71 -4.73 5.27
CA TRP A 407 2.54 -4.13 6.32
C TRP A 407 2.72 -2.63 6.09
N MET A 408 3.27 -1.91 7.06
CA MET A 408 3.66 -0.52 6.87
C MET A 408 5.00 -0.44 6.15
N ILE A 409 5.18 0.52 5.23
CA ILE A 409 6.46 0.84 4.59
C ILE A 409 6.76 2.31 4.83
N TRP A 410 7.91 2.63 5.43
CA TRP A 410 8.27 3.99 5.84
C TRP A 410 9.59 4.43 5.20
N TRP A 411 9.63 5.64 4.62
CA TRP A 411 10.83 6.30 4.10
C TRP A 411 11.14 7.52 4.98
N PRO A 412 12.04 7.39 5.99
CA PRO A 412 12.31 8.47 6.94
C PRO A 412 12.89 9.73 6.29
N ALA A 413 13.69 9.56 5.22
CA ALA A 413 14.33 10.65 4.50
C ALA A 413 13.36 11.44 3.59
N GLU A 414 12.26 10.82 3.18
CA GLU A 414 11.33 11.39 2.20
C GLU A 414 10.00 11.86 2.81
N ASP A 415 9.82 11.69 4.13
CA ASP A 415 8.54 11.93 4.81
C ASP A 415 7.37 11.21 4.12
N ARG A 416 7.60 9.96 3.71
CA ARG A 416 6.60 9.07 3.09
C ARG A 416 6.36 7.84 3.95
N LEU A 417 5.12 7.45 4.08
CA LEU A 417 4.67 6.24 4.76
C LEU A 417 3.55 5.61 3.92
N ALA A 418 3.51 4.29 3.80
CA ALA A 418 2.50 3.59 3.03
C ALA A 418 2.01 2.34 3.76
N VAL A 419 0.79 1.92 3.46
CA VAL A 419 0.31 0.55 3.70
C VAL A 419 0.48 -0.21 2.41
N SER A 420 1.20 -1.32 2.44
CA SER A 420 1.55 -2.07 1.23
C SER A 420 0.34 -2.67 0.50
N CYS A 421 0.58 -3.21 -0.69
CA CYS A 421 -0.41 -4.04 -1.38
C CYS A 421 -0.66 -5.35 -0.62
N GLU A 422 -1.81 -5.96 -0.91
CA GLU A 422 -2.18 -7.24 -0.32
C GLU A 422 -1.41 -8.39 -0.96
N ARG A 423 -0.55 -9.08 -0.21
CA ARG A 423 0.17 -10.32 -0.60
C ARG A 423 0.66 -11.07 0.64
N ASP A 424 1.18 -12.27 0.46
CA ASP A 424 1.99 -12.92 1.50
C ASP A 424 3.32 -12.15 1.63
N TRP A 425 3.53 -11.43 2.74
CA TRP A 425 4.77 -10.70 2.99
C TRP A 425 5.76 -11.55 3.79
N GLU A 426 6.77 -12.08 3.11
CA GLU A 426 7.65 -13.12 3.62
C GLU A 426 8.47 -12.68 4.83
N GLY A 427 8.91 -11.42 4.86
CA GLY A 427 9.63 -10.84 6.00
C GLY A 427 8.85 -10.84 7.32
N SER A 428 7.52 -11.02 7.26
CA SER A 428 6.65 -11.03 8.44
C SER A 428 6.45 -12.42 9.07
N LEU A 429 7.07 -13.47 8.53
CA LEU A 429 6.81 -14.87 8.88
C LEU A 429 6.93 -15.18 10.38
N LEU A 430 5.89 -15.86 10.91
CA LEU A 430 5.91 -16.63 12.16
C LEU A 430 5.54 -18.08 11.86
N CYS A 431 6.40 -19.04 12.14
CA CYS A 431 6.25 -20.43 11.71
C CYS A 431 6.62 -21.43 12.83
N GLU A 432 5.96 -22.58 12.89
CA GLU A 432 6.40 -23.70 13.72
C GLU A 432 7.73 -24.23 13.19
N LYS A 433 8.75 -24.28 14.07
CA LYS A 433 10.12 -24.65 13.69
C LYS A 433 10.19 -26.02 13.02
N ALA A 434 9.36 -26.98 13.48
CA ALA A 434 9.34 -28.36 12.98
C ALA A 434 8.95 -28.47 11.50
N VAL A 435 8.20 -27.51 10.96
CA VAL A 435 7.78 -27.52 9.55
C VAL A 435 8.55 -26.52 8.70
N MET A 436 9.48 -25.77 9.28
CA MET A 436 10.21 -24.70 8.59
C MET A 436 11.21 -25.27 7.58
N PRO A 437 11.07 -24.94 6.27
CA PRO A 437 12.08 -25.23 5.28
C PRO A 437 13.40 -24.52 5.57
N ARG A 438 14.51 -25.12 5.12
CA ARG A 438 15.81 -24.44 5.15
C ARG A 438 15.83 -23.32 4.12
N TYR A 439 16.43 -22.19 4.48
CA TYR A 439 16.66 -21.11 3.54
C TYR A 439 17.68 -21.57 2.47
N PRO A 440 17.43 -21.33 1.17
CA PRO A 440 18.43 -21.57 0.14
C PRO A 440 19.61 -20.60 0.31
N ALA A 441 20.81 -21.00 -0.14
CA ALA A 441 22.04 -20.21 -0.03
C ALA A 441 22.05 -19.02 -1.02
N LEU A 442 21.07 -18.13 -0.92
CA LEU A 442 20.93 -16.92 -1.72
C LEU A 442 21.35 -15.70 -0.91
N ARG A 443 21.82 -14.66 -1.62
CA ARG A 443 22.17 -13.36 -1.03
C ARG A 443 20.98 -12.40 -0.93
N ARG A 444 19.89 -12.69 -1.64
CA ARG A 444 18.65 -11.90 -1.71
C ARG A 444 17.48 -12.80 -2.08
N GLY A 445 16.31 -12.56 -1.47
CA GLY A 445 15.06 -13.24 -1.81
C GLY A 445 15.01 -14.71 -1.38
N GLU A 446 15.83 -15.11 -0.41
CA GLU A 446 15.87 -16.47 0.13
C GLU A 446 14.63 -16.87 0.93
N ASP A 447 13.82 -15.91 1.36
CA ASP A 447 12.57 -16.13 2.08
C ASP A 447 11.40 -16.52 1.18
N THR A 448 11.36 -16.05 -0.07
CA THR A 448 10.33 -16.44 -1.06
C THR A 448 10.21 -17.96 -1.22
N PRO A 449 11.30 -18.72 -1.48
CA PRO A 449 11.22 -20.18 -1.61
C PRO A 449 10.76 -20.89 -0.33
N VAL A 450 11.11 -20.34 0.85
CA VAL A 450 10.70 -20.90 2.15
C VAL A 450 9.18 -20.77 2.33
N VAL A 451 8.62 -19.59 2.06
CA VAL A 451 7.18 -19.35 2.15
C VAL A 451 6.41 -20.18 1.12
N GLU A 452 6.90 -20.26 -0.12
CA GLU A 452 6.29 -21.10 -1.15
C GLU A 452 6.26 -22.58 -0.78
N GLN A 453 7.33 -23.09 -0.17
CA GLN A 453 7.38 -24.47 0.31
C GLN A 453 6.47 -24.69 1.52
N LEU A 454 6.39 -23.73 2.45
CA LEU A 454 5.44 -23.79 3.57
C LEU A 454 4.00 -23.89 3.09
N ARG A 455 3.60 -23.13 2.05
CA ARG A 455 2.24 -23.21 1.48
C ARG A 455 1.87 -24.56 0.89
N ARG A 456 2.87 -25.37 0.54
CA ARG A 456 2.69 -26.74 0.01
C ARG A 456 2.70 -27.80 1.11
N SER A 457 3.52 -27.58 2.15
CA SER A 457 3.83 -28.59 3.17
C SER A 457 3.08 -28.40 4.49
N ALA A 458 2.57 -27.19 4.75
CA ALA A 458 1.93 -26.80 5.99
C ALA A 458 0.65 -25.99 5.75
N ARG A 459 -0.18 -25.88 6.80
CA ARG A 459 -1.34 -24.98 6.79
C ARG A 459 -0.85 -23.57 7.12
N VAL A 460 -0.92 -22.70 6.13
CA VAL A 460 -0.49 -21.30 6.22
C VAL A 460 -1.72 -20.42 6.34
N VAL A 461 -1.69 -19.48 7.29
CA VAL A 461 -2.72 -18.47 7.48
C VAL A 461 -2.16 -17.08 7.24
N ARG A 462 -2.82 -16.31 6.40
CA ARG A 462 -2.49 -14.91 6.16
C ARG A 462 -3.45 -14.05 6.97
N MET A 463 -2.93 -13.10 7.74
CA MET A 463 -3.72 -12.16 8.52
C MET A 463 -3.47 -10.72 8.07
N ASP A 464 -4.47 -9.87 8.14
CA ASP A 464 -4.36 -8.50 7.64
C ASP A 464 -4.35 -7.47 8.76
N LEU A 465 -3.17 -7.27 9.38
CA LEU A 465 -2.91 -6.24 10.40
C LEU A 465 -1.60 -5.50 10.11
N PRO A 466 -1.61 -4.51 9.21
CA PRO A 466 -0.38 -3.91 8.70
C PRO A 466 0.49 -3.23 9.76
N ARG A 467 -0.11 -2.72 10.84
CA ARG A 467 0.61 -2.05 11.93
C ARG A 467 1.60 -2.96 12.67
N LEU A 468 1.42 -4.29 12.62
CA LEU A 468 2.28 -5.22 13.37
C LEU A 468 3.75 -5.20 12.90
N TYR A 469 4.00 -4.74 11.67
CA TYR A 469 5.32 -4.71 11.06
C TYR A 469 5.50 -3.42 10.25
N THR A 470 6.58 -2.69 10.49
CA THR A 470 6.95 -1.51 9.69
C THR A 470 8.30 -1.73 9.04
N TYR A 471 8.28 -1.92 7.72
CA TYR A 471 9.45 -1.99 6.87
C TYR A 471 10.05 -0.59 6.67
N VAL A 472 11.34 -0.40 6.93
CA VAL A 472 11.98 0.92 6.85
C VAL A 472 12.93 1.01 5.66
N VAL A 473 12.63 1.94 4.76
CA VAL A 473 13.44 2.25 3.58
C VAL A 473 14.44 3.36 3.92
N HIS A 474 15.70 2.97 4.10
CA HIS A 474 16.80 3.87 4.49
C HIS A 474 17.87 4.04 3.40
N GLY A 475 17.69 3.41 2.24
CA GLY A 475 18.55 3.57 1.06
C GLY A 475 19.74 2.61 0.99
N ALA A 476 20.06 1.93 2.09
CA ALA A 476 21.04 0.83 2.13
C ALA A 476 20.37 -0.55 2.25
N ASN A 477 19.06 -0.64 1.97
CA ASN A 477 18.31 -1.89 1.95
C ASN A 477 18.84 -2.85 0.87
N THR A 478 18.53 -4.14 1.00
CA THR A 478 18.88 -5.18 0.01
C THR A 478 18.30 -4.90 -1.39
N PHE A 479 17.20 -4.15 -1.45
CA PHE A 479 16.53 -3.70 -2.67
C PHE A 479 16.78 -2.20 -2.90
N GLY A 480 16.87 -1.76 -4.16
CA GLY A 480 17.13 -0.37 -4.53
C GLY A 480 15.87 0.50 -4.66
N ALA A 481 16.05 1.81 -4.82
CA ALA A 481 14.94 2.78 -4.93
C ALA A 481 13.83 2.42 -5.96
N PRO A 482 14.13 1.90 -7.17
CA PRO A 482 13.08 1.52 -8.12
C PRO A 482 12.12 0.45 -7.59
N HIS A 483 12.61 -0.50 -6.78
CA HIS A 483 11.78 -1.54 -6.17
C HIS A 483 10.80 -0.93 -5.16
N PHE A 484 11.28 -0.01 -4.33
CA PHE A 484 10.42 0.65 -3.34
C PHE A 484 9.45 1.64 -3.97
N GLU A 485 9.82 2.26 -5.10
CA GLU A 485 8.89 3.11 -5.85
C GLU A 485 7.73 2.27 -6.42
N VAL A 486 7.98 1.05 -6.94
CA VAL A 486 6.90 0.13 -7.33
C VAL A 486 5.97 -0.15 -6.15
N HIS A 487 6.53 -0.46 -4.97
CA HIS A 487 5.73 -0.70 -3.77
C HIS A 487 4.96 0.52 -3.28
N TRP A 488 5.52 1.72 -3.43
CA TRP A 488 4.81 2.97 -3.20
C TRP A 488 3.64 3.13 -4.17
N GLN A 489 3.83 2.86 -5.46
CA GLN A 489 2.76 3.03 -6.46
C GLN A 489 1.59 2.06 -6.28
N ILE A 490 1.86 0.82 -5.87
CA ILE A 490 0.83 -0.21 -5.64
C ILE A 490 0.30 -0.24 -4.20
N ALA A 491 0.74 0.66 -3.34
CA ALA A 491 0.33 0.72 -1.94
C ALA A 491 -1.19 0.93 -1.80
N THR A 492 -1.81 0.22 -0.85
CA THR A 492 -3.24 0.36 -0.56
C THR A 492 -3.57 1.70 0.12
N ALA A 493 -2.60 2.28 0.84
CA ALA A 493 -2.70 3.64 1.36
C ALA A 493 -1.32 4.33 1.31
N ARG A 494 -1.31 5.65 1.07
CA ARG A 494 -0.11 6.48 1.02
C ARG A 494 -0.28 7.74 1.86
N PHE A 495 0.72 8.03 2.68
CA PHE A 495 0.79 9.20 3.55
C PHE A 495 2.08 9.95 3.23
N GLY A 496 1.98 11.22 2.87
CA GLY A 496 3.14 12.10 2.65
C GLY A 496 3.04 13.36 3.51
N GLY A 497 4.15 14.06 3.75
CA GLY A 497 4.20 15.36 4.44
C GLY A 497 3.48 15.36 5.80
N ASP A 498 2.60 16.33 6.07
CA ASP A 498 1.90 16.45 7.36
C ASP A 498 1.10 15.22 7.77
N ARG A 499 0.44 14.56 6.81
CA ARG A 499 -0.31 13.33 7.10
C ARG A 499 0.62 12.17 7.44
N CYS A 500 1.79 12.10 6.81
CA CYS A 500 2.83 11.17 7.23
C CYS A 500 3.27 11.48 8.66
N ARG A 501 3.58 12.75 8.97
CA ARG A 501 3.96 13.19 10.32
C ARG A 501 2.90 12.87 11.37
N ALA A 502 1.62 13.10 11.10
CA ALA A 502 0.53 12.78 12.01
C ALA A 502 0.44 11.28 12.28
N VAL A 503 0.49 10.44 11.23
CA VAL A 503 0.49 8.98 11.41
C VAL A 503 1.77 8.50 12.13
N LEU A 504 2.91 9.12 11.86
CA LEU A 504 4.17 8.83 12.54
C LEU A 504 4.18 9.27 14.00
N GLU A 505 3.53 10.38 14.35
CA GLU A 505 3.33 10.83 15.73
C GLU A 505 2.48 9.83 16.51
N GLU A 506 1.42 9.32 15.88
CA GLU A 506 0.58 8.26 16.44
C GLU A 506 1.34 6.94 16.60
N MET A 507 2.10 6.53 15.59
CA MET A 507 3.02 5.39 15.70
C MET A 507 4.05 5.62 16.82
N GLY A 508 4.51 6.86 16.99
CA GLY A 508 5.45 7.31 18.03
C GLY A 508 4.95 7.13 19.47
N LYS A 509 3.63 6.94 19.66
CA LYS A 509 3.07 6.57 20.96
C LYS A 509 3.44 5.16 21.40
N ARG A 510 3.79 4.27 20.47
CA ARG A 510 4.13 2.86 20.73
C ARG A 510 5.50 2.43 20.19
N LEU A 511 6.01 3.14 19.18
CA LEU A 511 7.25 2.83 18.48
C LEU A 511 8.27 3.97 18.63
N PRO A 512 9.58 3.71 18.57
CA PRO A 512 10.62 4.74 18.71
C PRO A 512 10.82 5.58 17.43
N VAL A 513 9.73 6.04 16.81
CA VAL A 513 9.72 6.66 15.47
C VAL A 513 10.66 7.86 15.36
N GLU A 514 10.57 8.83 16.28
CA GLU A 514 11.38 10.05 16.19
C GLU A 514 12.87 9.80 16.50
N ALA A 515 13.16 8.86 17.40
CA ALA A 515 14.54 8.45 17.66
C ALA A 515 15.15 7.73 16.44
N TYR A 516 14.36 6.85 15.80
CA TYR A 516 14.75 6.17 14.57
C TYR A 516 14.99 7.18 13.44
N ARG A 517 14.04 8.10 13.21
CA ARG A 517 14.11 9.11 12.15
C ARG A 517 15.39 9.94 12.25
N ARG A 518 15.71 10.45 13.44
CA ARG A 518 16.95 11.23 13.68
C ARG A 518 18.21 10.42 13.36
N THR A 519 18.19 9.13 13.68
CA THR A 519 19.32 8.22 13.43
C THR A 519 19.47 7.90 11.94
N ALA A 520 18.36 7.61 11.25
CA ALA A 520 18.34 7.35 9.81
C ALA A 520 18.80 8.57 9.00
N LEU A 521 18.36 9.78 9.36
CA LEU A 521 18.75 11.03 8.68
C LEU A 521 20.23 11.36 8.87
N ARG A 522 20.80 11.10 10.05
CA ARG A 522 22.24 11.27 10.30
C ARG A 522 23.08 10.36 9.42
N ASN A 523 22.67 9.11 9.27
CA ASN A 523 23.36 8.14 8.41
C ASN A 523 23.24 8.48 6.91
N ALA A 524 22.13 9.11 6.49
CA ALA A 524 21.95 9.58 5.12
C ALA A 524 22.81 10.82 4.77
N GLY A 525 23.07 11.69 5.76
CA GLY A 525 23.88 12.90 5.58
C GLY A 525 25.36 12.65 5.25
N ASP A 526 25.92 11.52 5.68
CA ASP A 526 27.32 11.14 5.44
C ASP A 526 27.57 10.51 4.06
N MET A 527 26.52 10.23 3.29
CA MET A 527 26.61 9.63 1.93
C MET A 527 26.10 10.57 0.81
N GLY A 528 25.79 11.83 1.13
CA GLY A 528 25.05 12.76 0.27
C GLY A 528 25.87 13.81 -0.50
N ALA A 529 27.14 13.56 -0.81
CA ALA A 529 27.92 14.42 -1.72
C ALA A 529 28.07 13.76 -3.11
N GLY A 530 26.98 13.74 -3.88
CA GLY A 530 27.03 13.48 -5.32
C GLY A 530 27.42 14.76 -6.09
N PRO A 531 28.07 14.64 -7.26
CA PRO A 531 28.75 15.76 -7.90
C PRO A 531 27.77 16.82 -8.44
N ALA A 532 27.90 18.05 -7.97
CA ALA A 532 27.32 19.22 -8.61
C ALA A 532 28.01 19.43 -9.98
N GLY A 533 27.26 19.39 -11.09
CA GLY A 533 27.85 19.70 -12.40
C GLY A 533 27.01 19.56 -13.68
N ALA A 534 25.86 18.90 -13.72
CA ALA A 534 25.04 18.81 -14.96
C ALA A 534 23.71 19.56 -14.80
N GLY A 535 23.46 20.56 -15.65
CA GLY A 535 22.22 21.34 -15.67
C GLY A 535 21.11 20.66 -16.48
N ILE A 536 19.85 20.81 -16.05
CA ILE A 536 18.64 20.35 -16.78
C ILE A 536 18.04 21.55 -17.52
N GLU A 537 17.74 21.40 -18.81
CA GLU A 537 17.07 22.43 -19.62
C GLU A 537 15.70 21.92 -20.08
N VAL A 538 14.62 22.68 -19.81
CA VAL A 538 13.26 22.24 -20.12
C VAL A 538 12.57 23.18 -21.12
N GLU A 539 12.09 22.62 -22.23
CA GLU A 539 11.14 23.27 -23.14
C GLU A 539 9.73 22.79 -22.83
N VAL A 540 8.75 23.69 -22.69
CA VAL A 540 7.34 23.32 -22.48
C VAL A 540 6.51 23.78 -23.68
N ALA A 541 5.86 22.83 -24.35
CA ALA A 541 4.94 23.10 -25.45
C ALA A 541 3.48 22.90 -25.02
N GLY A 542 2.56 23.77 -25.46
CA GLY A 542 1.13 23.60 -25.20
C GLY A 542 0.32 24.87 -25.48
N HIS A 543 -0.96 24.85 -25.12
CA HIS A 543 -1.94 25.92 -25.43
C HIS A 543 -1.82 27.16 -24.52
N LEU A 544 -0.63 27.73 -24.40
CA LEU A 544 -0.29 28.78 -23.43
C LEU A 544 -1.11 30.06 -23.61
N GLY A 545 -1.42 30.44 -24.86
CA GLY A 545 -2.25 31.59 -25.18
C GLY A 545 -3.76 31.38 -24.98
N ALA A 546 -4.22 30.14 -24.76
CA ALA A 546 -5.65 29.82 -24.72
C ALA A 546 -6.27 30.08 -23.32
N ALA A 547 -7.45 30.70 -23.29
CA ALA A 547 -8.25 30.92 -22.07
C ALA A 547 -9.14 29.72 -21.70
N THR A 548 -8.57 28.51 -21.79
CA THR A 548 -9.22 27.20 -21.53
C THR A 548 -8.58 26.49 -20.35
N GLY A 549 -9.19 25.39 -19.89
CA GLY A 549 -8.61 24.53 -18.86
C GLY A 549 -7.25 23.95 -19.27
N LEU A 550 -7.10 23.57 -20.55
CA LEU A 550 -5.81 23.11 -21.11
C LEU A 550 -4.75 24.21 -21.05
N GLY A 551 -5.12 25.46 -21.38
CA GLY A 551 -4.22 26.60 -21.27
C GLY A 551 -3.82 26.92 -19.82
N SER A 552 -4.76 26.81 -18.88
CA SER A 552 -4.49 26.98 -17.44
C SER A 552 -3.51 25.92 -16.94
N ALA A 553 -3.70 24.66 -17.33
CA ALA A 553 -2.83 23.53 -16.98
C ALA A 553 -1.37 23.69 -17.44
N VAL A 554 -1.14 24.10 -18.69
CA VAL A 554 0.23 24.32 -19.20
C VAL A 554 0.90 25.53 -18.55
N ARG A 555 0.17 26.63 -18.33
CA ARG A 555 0.70 27.80 -17.60
C ARG A 555 1.07 27.43 -16.15
N GLY A 556 0.25 26.60 -15.50
CA GLY A 556 0.56 26.04 -14.18
C GLY A 556 1.85 25.22 -14.19
N THR A 557 2.06 24.39 -15.21
CA THR A 557 3.29 23.59 -15.38
C THR A 557 4.53 24.46 -15.58
N VAL A 558 4.44 25.50 -16.41
CA VAL A 558 5.53 26.48 -16.59
C VAL A 558 5.84 27.18 -15.28
N ALA A 559 4.82 27.61 -14.54
CA ALA A 559 5.00 28.22 -13.22
C ALA A 559 5.66 27.25 -12.24
N ALA A 560 5.28 25.97 -12.27
CA ALA A 560 5.82 24.94 -11.38
C ALA A 560 7.30 24.66 -11.64
N LEU A 561 7.67 24.41 -12.90
CA LEU A 561 9.07 24.18 -13.29
C LEU A 561 9.94 25.39 -12.95
N ARG A 562 9.46 26.62 -13.22
CA ARG A 562 10.18 27.86 -12.83
C ARG A 562 10.32 28.01 -11.32
N ALA A 563 9.26 27.72 -10.56
CA ALA A 563 9.30 27.76 -9.10
C ALA A 563 10.28 26.74 -8.50
N SER A 564 10.60 25.67 -9.22
CA SER A 564 11.60 24.67 -8.82
C SER A 564 13.06 25.08 -9.09
N GLY A 565 13.28 26.23 -9.76
CA GLY A 565 14.60 26.74 -10.13
C GLY A 565 15.11 26.26 -11.48
N LEU A 566 14.30 25.54 -12.27
CA LEU A 566 14.70 25.05 -13.59
C LEU A 566 14.59 26.15 -14.66
N PRO A 567 15.53 26.23 -15.62
CA PRO A 567 15.40 27.10 -16.79
C PRO A 567 14.33 26.54 -17.74
N VAL A 568 13.29 27.34 -18.00
CA VAL A 568 12.14 26.96 -18.82
C VAL A 568 11.93 27.90 -20.00
N THR A 569 11.97 27.35 -21.21
CA THR A 569 11.52 27.99 -22.44
C THR A 569 10.15 27.45 -22.86
N VAL A 570 9.39 28.24 -23.62
CA VAL A 570 8.00 27.90 -23.97
C VAL A 570 7.78 27.87 -25.49
N ILE A 571 6.87 27.00 -25.92
CA ILE A 571 6.42 26.83 -27.30
C ILE A 571 4.90 26.90 -27.29
N ASP A 572 4.32 27.94 -27.92
CA ASP A 572 2.86 28.06 -27.98
C ASP A 572 2.29 27.17 -29.09
N MET A 573 1.23 26.43 -28.76
CA MET A 573 0.42 25.66 -29.69
C MET A 573 -0.96 26.32 -29.75
N PRO A 574 -1.19 27.27 -30.68
CA PRO A 574 -2.39 28.11 -30.64
C PRO A 574 -3.67 27.31 -30.85
N LEU A 575 -4.74 27.70 -30.14
CA LEU A 575 -6.13 27.28 -30.36
C LEU A 575 -6.96 28.50 -30.75
N ASP A 576 -8.06 28.27 -31.46
CA ASP A 576 -9.02 29.33 -31.80
C ASP A 576 -9.75 29.79 -30.52
N GLU A 577 -9.44 31.00 -30.05
CA GLU A 577 -9.95 31.59 -28.82
C GLU A 577 -10.28 33.07 -29.00
N THR A 578 -11.46 33.48 -28.52
CA THR A 578 -11.98 34.85 -28.68
C THR A 578 -11.28 35.87 -27.78
N HIS A 579 -10.72 35.42 -26.66
CA HIS A 579 -10.00 36.26 -25.69
C HIS A 579 -8.69 35.56 -25.26
N PRO A 580 -7.61 35.67 -26.04
CA PRO A 580 -6.34 35.05 -25.72
C PRO A 580 -5.69 35.70 -24.48
N VAL A 581 -4.89 34.92 -23.75
CA VAL A 581 -4.14 35.35 -22.56
C VAL A 581 -2.70 35.68 -22.95
N ALA A 582 -2.10 36.69 -22.31
CA ALA A 582 -0.70 37.04 -22.53
C ALA A 582 0.23 35.86 -22.17
N MET A 583 1.21 35.62 -23.04
CA MET A 583 2.19 34.55 -22.86
C MET A 583 3.12 34.82 -21.65
N PRO A 584 3.55 33.77 -20.93
CA PRO A 584 4.55 33.95 -19.88
C PRO A 584 5.83 34.59 -20.44
N ALA A 585 6.36 35.62 -19.76
CA ALA A 585 7.57 36.31 -20.21
C ALA A 585 8.72 35.33 -20.47
N ALA A 586 9.43 35.54 -21.58
CA ALA A 586 10.66 34.81 -21.88
C ALA A 586 11.76 35.27 -20.90
N PRO A 587 12.61 34.35 -20.40
CA PRO A 587 13.79 34.77 -19.64
C PRO A 587 14.65 35.71 -20.49
N SER A 588 15.28 36.70 -19.85
CA SER A 588 16.23 37.60 -20.52
C SER A 588 17.33 36.78 -21.20
N ALA A 589 17.57 37.07 -22.48
CA ALA A 589 18.56 36.39 -23.30
C ALA A 589 19.97 36.54 -22.68
N GLY A 590 20.41 35.52 -21.93
CA GLY A 590 21.70 35.54 -21.24
C GLY A 590 22.30 34.18 -20.88
N SER A 591 21.59 33.06 -21.05
CA SER A 591 22.16 31.72 -20.84
C SER A 591 22.42 31.04 -22.17
N LYS A 592 23.68 31.02 -22.62
CA LYS A 592 24.10 30.05 -23.65
C LYS A 592 23.85 28.65 -23.08
N SER A 593 23.24 27.76 -23.88
CA SER A 593 23.06 26.36 -23.50
C SER A 593 24.40 25.79 -23.06
N ALA A 594 24.47 25.25 -21.85
CA ALA A 594 25.70 24.65 -21.35
C ALA A 594 25.94 23.36 -22.13
N ALA A 595 27.09 23.24 -22.80
CA ALA A 595 27.44 22.02 -23.51
C ALA A 595 27.39 20.82 -22.54
N GLY A 596 26.49 19.87 -22.79
CA GLY A 596 26.27 18.69 -21.93
C GLY A 596 25.04 18.75 -21.00
N ALA A 597 24.17 19.76 -21.10
CA ALA A 597 22.92 19.81 -20.34
C ALA A 597 21.92 18.70 -20.74
N PHE A 598 21.17 18.17 -19.77
CA PHE A 598 20.09 17.22 -20.03
C PHE A 598 18.87 17.97 -20.59
N ALA A 599 18.71 17.88 -21.91
CA ALA A 599 17.68 18.57 -22.68
C ALA A 599 16.35 17.81 -22.68
N VAL A 600 15.31 18.44 -22.13
CA VAL A 600 13.96 17.89 -21.99
C VAL A 600 12.96 18.74 -22.78
N THR A 601 11.98 18.09 -23.41
CA THR A 601 10.83 18.75 -24.05
C THR A 601 9.54 18.15 -23.48
N LEU A 602 8.76 18.95 -22.77
CA LEU A 602 7.48 18.58 -22.18
C LEU A 602 6.33 19.09 -23.06
N ILE A 603 5.63 18.20 -23.73
CA ILE A 603 4.47 18.50 -24.59
C ILE A 603 3.21 18.37 -23.74
N HIS A 604 2.73 19.50 -23.23
CA HIS A 604 1.56 19.59 -22.38
C HIS A 604 0.27 19.79 -23.17
N THR A 605 -0.17 18.74 -23.85
CA THR A 605 -1.49 18.64 -24.45
C THR A 605 -1.78 17.17 -24.81
N ASN A 606 -3.04 16.87 -25.13
CA ASN A 606 -3.41 15.56 -25.64
C ASN A 606 -2.82 15.33 -27.05
N PRO A 607 -2.56 14.06 -27.43
CA PRO A 607 -1.92 13.71 -28.70
C PRO A 607 -2.54 14.30 -29.97
N ASP A 608 -3.86 14.51 -30.00
CA ASP A 608 -4.57 15.09 -31.13
C ASP A 608 -4.08 16.51 -31.47
N ALA A 609 -3.83 17.34 -30.46
CA ALA A 609 -3.30 18.69 -30.65
C ALA A 609 -1.84 18.69 -31.12
N LEU A 610 -1.00 17.76 -30.62
CA LEU A 610 0.36 17.57 -31.12
C LEU A 610 0.35 17.16 -32.59
N ARG A 611 -0.50 16.20 -32.95
CA ARG A 611 -0.66 15.73 -34.32
C ARG A 611 -1.13 16.85 -35.25
N GLN A 612 -2.07 17.68 -34.82
CA GLN A 612 -2.51 18.84 -35.58
C GLN A 612 -1.38 19.85 -35.81
N SER A 613 -0.56 20.12 -34.78
CA SER A 613 0.57 21.04 -34.88
C SER A 613 1.66 20.52 -35.84
N LEU A 614 1.95 19.22 -35.80
CA LEU A 614 2.90 18.56 -36.70
C LEU A 614 2.45 18.59 -38.18
N ASN A 615 1.13 18.53 -38.40
CA ASN A 615 0.53 18.52 -39.74
C ASN A 615 0.13 19.92 -40.26
N ALA A 616 0.42 20.98 -39.50
CA ALA A 616 0.09 22.34 -39.90
C ALA A 616 0.91 22.76 -41.14
N SER A 617 0.36 23.63 -41.99
CA SER A 617 1.04 24.10 -43.21
C SER A 617 2.38 24.83 -42.93
N ARG A 618 2.59 25.28 -41.70
CA ARG A 618 3.83 25.89 -41.17
C ARG A 618 4.04 25.44 -39.72
N PRO A 619 4.62 24.26 -39.46
CA PRO A 619 4.86 23.77 -38.11
C PRO A 619 5.98 24.59 -37.44
N ASP A 620 5.94 24.75 -36.11
CA ASP A 620 7.06 25.35 -35.36
C ASP A 620 8.28 24.41 -35.50
N PRO A 621 9.44 24.88 -36.00
CA PRO A 621 10.61 24.04 -36.20
C PRO A 621 11.11 23.39 -34.89
N ARG A 622 10.70 23.91 -33.73
CA ARG A 622 11.02 23.34 -32.42
C ARG A 622 10.24 22.06 -32.10
N LEU A 623 9.11 21.83 -32.76
CA LEU A 623 8.27 20.64 -32.64
C LEU A 623 8.47 19.63 -33.79
N ASP A 624 9.49 19.84 -34.63
CA ASP A 624 9.82 18.90 -35.70
C ASP A 624 10.19 17.51 -35.16
N ARG A 625 9.79 16.46 -35.89
CA ARG A 625 10.00 15.06 -35.49
C ARG A 625 11.47 14.72 -35.25
N GLY A 626 12.38 15.24 -36.07
CA GLY A 626 13.82 15.00 -35.94
C GLY A 626 14.40 15.67 -34.69
N ARG A 627 13.88 16.84 -34.31
CA ARG A 627 14.33 17.56 -33.11
C ARG A 627 13.81 16.93 -31.82
N LEU A 628 12.54 16.50 -31.80
CA LEU A 628 11.97 15.79 -30.65
C LEU A 628 12.73 14.48 -30.36
N SER A 629 13.10 13.73 -31.41
CA SER A 629 13.89 12.50 -31.29
C SER A 629 15.31 12.73 -30.71
N GLY A 630 15.83 13.95 -30.80
CA GLY A 630 17.14 14.33 -30.26
C GLY A 630 17.11 14.84 -28.81
N ARG A 631 15.94 14.88 -28.15
CA ARG A 631 15.72 15.36 -26.78
C ARG A 631 14.94 14.31 -25.99
N PHE A 632 14.96 14.39 -24.64
CA PHE A 632 14.07 13.56 -23.84
C PHE A 632 12.66 14.18 -23.85
N THR A 633 11.71 13.55 -24.53
CA THR A 633 10.39 14.11 -24.77
C THR A 633 9.35 13.48 -23.84
N ILE A 634 8.62 14.33 -23.12
CA ILE A 634 7.57 13.92 -22.18
C ILE A 634 6.22 14.38 -22.73
N GLY A 635 5.27 13.47 -22.93
CA GLY A 635 3.89 13.82 -23.29
C GLY A 635 3.02 13.97 -22.03
N TYR A 636 2.29 15.07 -21.87
CA TYR A 636 1.36 15.24 -20.74
C TYR A 636 -0.08 15.01 -21.20
N TRP A 637 -0.65 13.83 -20.92
CA TRP A 637 -1.95 13.40 -21.45
C TRP A 637 -3.03 13.38 -20.37
N ALA A 638 -4.17 14.02 -20.65
CA ALA A 638 -5.35 14.00 -19.80
C ALA A 638 -6.42 13.11 -20.45
N TRP A 639 -6.59 11.89 -19.90
CA TRP A 639 -7.53 10.89 -20.42
C TRP A 639 -8.22 10.09 -19.32
N GLU A 640 -9.55 10.15 -19.30
CA GLU A 640 -10.41 9.61 -18.25
C GLU A 640 -11.31 8.44 -18.69
N ALA A 641 -11.03 7.79 -19.82
CA ALA A 641 -11.81 6.67 -20.35
C ALA A 641 -11.11 5.31 -20.20
N SER A 642 -11.70 4.40 -19.44
CA SER A 642 -11.19 3.03 -19.20
C SER A 642 -11.27 2.08 -20.39
N SER A 643 -11.92 2.48 -21.49
CA SER A 643 -12.17 1.64 -22.67
C SER A 643 -11.01 1.57 -23.67
N GLY A 644 -9.92 2.31 -23.43
CA GLY A 644 -8.77 2.39 -24.34
C GLY A 644 -8.39 3.82 -24.69
N LEU A 645 -7.24 3.98 -25.35
CA LEU A 645 -6.84 5.26 -25.96
C LEU A 645 -7.49 5.42 -27.34
N PRO A 646 -7.84 6.64 -27.76
CA PRO A 646 -8.29 6.91 -29.12
C PRO A 646 -7.23 6.48 -30.14
N ASP A 647 -7.62 5.76 -31.21
CA ASP A 647 -6.68 5.27 -32.23
C ASP A 647 -5.74 6.36 -32.79
N PRO A 648 -6.21 7.60 -33.08
CA PRO A 648 -5.33 8.67 -33.58
C PRO A 648 -4.22 9.09 -32.60
N TRP A 649 -4.34 8.78 -31.32
CA TRP A 649 -3.33 9.12 -30.31
C TRP A 649 -2.09 8.22 -30.42
N ARG A 650 -2.24 7.03 -31.00
CA ARG A 650 -1.14 6.06 -31.16
C ARG A 650 -0.04 6.59 -32.09
N ASP A 651 -0.39 7.45 -33.05
CA ASP A 651 0.56 8.10 -33.98
C ASP A 651 1.62 8.96 -33.25
N CYS A 652 1.34 9.41 -32.03
CA CYS A 652 2.24 10.25 -31.25
C CYS A 652 3.13 9.47 -30.27
N LEU A 653 2.88 8.17 -30.05
CA LEU A 653 3.67 7.35 -29.12
C LEU A 653 5.16 7.30 -29.45
N PRO A 654 5.58 7.18 -30.73
CA PRO A 654 7.02 7.18 -31.07
C PRO A 654 7.73 8.51 -30.80
N LEU A 655 6.99 9.58 -30.48
CA LEU A 655 7.53 10.92 -30.26
C LEU A 655 7.79 11.23 -28.78
N VAL A 656 7.44 10.33 -27.86
CA VAL A 656 7.55 10.53 -26.41
C VAL A 656 8.34 9.40 -25.76
N ASP A 657 9.26 9.73 -24.85
CA ASP A 657 10.03 8.78 -24.04
C ASP A 657 9.31 8.42 -22.73
N GLU A 658 8.44 9.31 -22.23
CA GLU A 658 7.67 9.16 -21.00
C GLU A 658 6.35 9.93 -21.11
N ILE A 659 5.31 9.45 -20.44
CA ILE A 659 4.01 10.11 -20.39
C ILE A 659 3.72 10.57 -18.97
N TRP A 660 3.40 11.84 -18.80
CA TRP A 660 2.85 12.40 -17.57
C TRP A 660 1.33 12.50 -17.69
N VAL A 661 0.62 12.23 -16.61
CA VAL A 661 -0.85 12.30 -16.57
C VAL A 661 -1.28 12.97 -15.27
N PRO A 662 -2.41 13.70 -15.25
CA PRO A 662 -2.69 14.61 -14.15
C PRO A 662 -3.18 13.96 -12.85
N SER A 663 -3.55 12.68 -12.88
CA SER A 663 -4.00 11.94 -11.67
C SER A 663 -3.65 10.46 -11.72
N SER A 664 -3.65 9.83 -10.56
CA SER A 664 -3.53 8.38 -10.39
C SER A 664 -4.60 7.62 -11.18
N PHE A 665 -5.81 8.16 -11.27
CA PHE A 665 -6.89 7.63 -12.09
C PHE A 665 -6.54 7.61 -13.58
N THR A 666 -6.05 8.74 -14.11
CA THR A 666 -5.60 8.82 -15.51
C THR A 666 -4.39 7.92 -15.77
N ALA A 667 -3.49 7.73 -14.79
CA ALA A 667 -2.36 6.81 -14.91
C ALA A 667 -2.83 5.36 -15.04
N ALA A 668 -3.76 4.93 -14.18
CA ALA A 668 -4.37 3.61 -14.25
C ALA A 668 -5.11 3.38 -15.58
N THR A 669 -5.61 4.45 -16.20
CA THR A 669 -6.32 4.42 -17.47
C THR A 669 -5.38 4.36 -18.68
N VAL A 670 -4.28 5.12 -18.67
CA VAL A 670 -3.38 5.26 -19.82
C VAL A 670 -2.29 4.17 -19.85
N ALA A 671 -1.74 3.81 -18.69
CA ALA A 671 -0.61 2.87 -18.58
C ALA A 671 -0.82 1.51 -19.28
N PRO A 672 -2.02 0.89 -19.26
CA PRO A 672 -2.24 -0.38 -19.95
C PRO A 672 -2.15 -0.31 -21.49
N HIS A 673 -2.16 0.89 -22.07
CA HIS A 673 -2.30 1.09 -23.52
C HIS A 673 -1.06 1.70 -24.20
N VAL A 674 0.01 1.97 -23.43
CA VAL A 674 1.23 2.64 -23.91
C VAL A 674 2.48 1.85 -23.48
N PRO A 675 3.55 1.83 -24.31
CA PRO A 675 4.76 1.08 -24.02
C PRO A 675 5.81 1.86 -23.21
N VAL A 676 5.58 3.16 -22.96
CA VAL A 676 6.48 4.06 -22.24
C VAL A 676 6.01 4.29 -20.80
N PRO A 677 6.90 4.66 -19.86
CA PRO A 677 6.51 4.91 -18.47
C PRO A 677 5.40 5.97 -18.37
N VAL A 678 4.39 5.70 -17.53
CA VAL A 678 3.30 6.64 -17.23
C VAL A 678 3.40 7.11 -15.78
N ILE A 679 3.61 8.41 -15.58
CA ILE A 679 3.79 9.03 -14.27
C ILE A 679 2.61 9.92 -13.94
N ALA A 680 1.96 9.68 -12.79
CA ALA A 680 0.98 10.60 -12.24
C ALA A 680 1.68 11.88 -11.76
N MET A 681 1.60 12.94 -12.56
CA MET A 681 2.14 14.26 -12.28
C MET A 681 0.97 15.24 -12.29
N PRO A 682 0.51 15.77 -11.14
CA PRO A 682 -0.69 16.60 -11.10
C PRO A 682 -0.49 17.99 -11.68
N HIS A 683 -1.58 18.65 -12.09
CA HIS A 683 -1.53 20.05 -12.50
C HIS A 683 -1.21 20.94 -11.30
N ALA A 684 -0.36 21.95 -11.52
CA ALA A 684 -0.11 22.99 -10.55
C ALA A 684 -1.19 24.06 -10.62
N VAL A 685 -1.75 24.41 -9.45
CA VAL A 685 -2.80 25.42 -9.30
C VAL A 685 -2.24 26.56 -8.47
N ALA A 686 -2.22 27.76 -9.04
CA ALA A 686 -1.75 28.95 -8.35
C ALA A 686 -2.80 29.44 -7.34
N ALA A 687 -2.32 30.08 -6.26
CA ALA A 687 -3.22 30.78 -5.35
C ALA A 687 -3.93 31.93 -6.07
N PRO A 688 -5.15 32.30 -5.64
CA PRO A 688 -5.84 33.48 -6.16
C PRO A 688 -4.95 34.71 -5.97
N GLN A 689 -4.83 35.55 -7.01
CA GLN A 689 -4.15 36.84 -6.88
C GLN A 689 -5.07 37.87 -6.17
N ALA A 690 -4.57 39.10 -5.99
CA ALA A 690 -5.24 40.26 -5.39
C ALA A 690 -6.77 40.33 -5.63
N PRO A 691 -7.55 41.01 -4.75
CA PRO A 691 -9.01 40.99 -4.79
C PRO A 691 -9.56 41.15 -6.22
N PRO A 692 -10.56 40.34 -6.60
CA PRO A 692 -11.02 40.25 -7.97
C PRO A 692 -11.48 41.62 -8.47
N ALA A 693 -11.19 41.93 -9.74
CA ALA A 693 -11.57 43.19 -10.38
C ALA A 693 -13.10 43.39 -10.49
N PHE A 694 -13.88 42.34 -10.26
CA PHE A 694 -15.34 42.34 -10.30
C PHE A 694 -15.91 41.83 -8.97
N ASP A 695 -16.93 42.50 -8.46
CA ASP A 695 -17.67 42.09 -7.28
C ASP A 695 -18.91 41.24 -7.63
N ARG A 696 -19.67 40.81 -6.61
CA ARG A 696 -20.89 40.00 -6.80
C ARG A 696 -21.96 40.70 -7.65
N ARG A 697 -22.05 42.03 -7.55
CA ARG A 697 -23.05 42.84 -8.27
C ARG A 697 -22.78 42.83 -9.78
N ALA A 698 -21.52 42.79 -10.20
CA ALA A 698 -21.14 42.65 -11.61
C ALA A 698 -21.62 41.34 -12.26
N PHE A 699 -21.94 40.32 -11.44
CA PHE A 699 -22.51 39.05 -11.89
C PHE A 699 -24.02 38.94 -11.64
N GLY A 700 -24.67 39.99 -11.14
CA GLY A 700 -26.10 39.98 -10.80
C GLY A 700 -26.43 39.03 -9.65
N ILE A 701 -25.48 38.78 -8.74
CA ILE A 701 -25.70 37.97 -7.54
C ILE A 701 -26.18 38.93 -6.44
N PRO A 702 -27.43 38.80 -5.91
CA PRO A 702 -27.94 39.71 -4.89
C PRO A 702 -27.20 39.57 -3.55
N ASP A 703 -27.23 40.64 -2.75
CA ASP A 703 -26.67 40.66 -1.40
C ASP A 703 -27.47 39.68 -0.51
N GLY A 704 -26.79 38.81 0.24
CA GLY A 704 -27.42 37.79 1.09
C GLY A 704 -27.79 36.46 0.42
N THR A 705 -27.74 36.37 -0.92
CA THR A 705 -28.02 35.14 -1.66
C THR A 705 -26.83 34.17 -1.62
N VAL A 706 -27.04 32.87 -1.42
CA VAL A 706 -25.98 31.84 -1.54
C VAL A 706 -25.85 31.38 -3.00
N CYS A 707 -24.72 31.68 -3.63
CA CYS A 707 -24.44 31.37 -5.02
C CYS A 707 -23.69 30.04 -5.18
N PHE A 708 -24.32 29.06 -5.84
CA PHE A 708 -23.70 27.84 -6.34
C PHE A 708 -23.19 28.03 -7.77
N LEU A 709 -21.97 27.57 -8.05
CA LEU A 709 -21.32 27.72 -9.35
C LEU A 709 -20.89 26.39 -9.94
N THR A 710 -21.06 26.22 -11.25
CA THR A 710 -20.31 25.25 -12.04
C THR A 710 -19.71 25.91 -13.29
N LEU A 711 -18.48 25.53 -13.65
CA LEU A 711 -17.78 25.99 -14.84
C LEU A 711 -17.41 24.80 -15.72
N PHE A 712 -17.69 24.86 -17.02
CA PHE A 712 -17.18 23.85 -17.96
C PHE A 712 -17.07 24.37 -19.41
N ASP A 713 -16.29 23.65 -20.21
CA ASP A 713 -16.20 23.83 -21.66
C ASP A 713 -16.94 22.67 -22.36
N ALA A 714 -17.89 23.00 -23.23
CA ALA A 714 -18.72 22.00 -23.92
C ALA A 714 -17.92 21.12 -24.90
N THR A 715 -16.77 21.60 -25.38
CA THR A 715 -15.84 20.79 -26.22
C THR A 715 -15.28 19.59 -25.47
N SER A 716 -15.35 19.60 -24.13
CA SER A 716 -14.88 18.53 -23.26
C SER A 716 -15.95 17.47 -22.93
N ASN A 717 -17.04 17.42 -23.70
CA ASN A 717 -18.23 16.56 -23.57
C ASN A 717 -19.22 16.99 -22.45
N VAL A 718 -20.42 17.44 -22.84
CA VAL A 718 -21.46 17.93 -21.93
C VAL A 718 -22.05 16.81 -21.07
N THR A 719 -22.29 15.62 -21.63
CA THR A 719 -22.79 14.45 -20.90
C THR A 719 -21.88 14.10 -19.73
N ARG A 720 -20.57 14.10 -19.96
CA ARG A 720 -19.56 13.81 -18.95
C ARG A 720 -19.52 14.85 -17.82
N LYS A 721 -19.73 16.14 -18.14
CA LYS A 721 -19.77 17.23 -17.15
C LYS A 721 -21.10 17.28 -16.38
N ASN A 722 -22.16 16.72 -16.94
CA ASN A 722 -23.48 16.52 -16.33
C ASN A 722 -24.15 17.77 -15.72
N PRO A 723 -24.22 18.91 -16.44
CA PRO A 723 -24.95 20.09 -15.95
C PRO A 723 -26.46 19.83 -15.76
N ALA A 724 -27.03 18.87 -16.49
CA ALA A 724 -28.42 18.45 -16.33
C ALA A 724 -28.69 17.81 -14.95
N GLY A 725 -27.79 16.91 -14.49
CA GLY A 725 -27.88 16.33 -13.16
C GLY A 725 -27.76 17.39 -12.06
N LEU A 726 -26.89 18.39 -12.25
CA LEU A 726 -26.77 19.53 -11.35
C LEU A 726 -28.05 20.35 -11.23
N ILE A 727 -28.68 20.72 -12.35
CA ILE A 727 -29.96 21.46 -12.34
C ILE A 727 -31.03 20.68 -11.59
N ARG A 728 -31.14 19.36 -11.83
CA ARG A 728 -32.10 18.50 -11.12
C ARG A 728 -31.83 18.42 -9.62
N ALA A 729 -30.57 18.23 -9.22
CA ALA A 729 -30.18 18.20 -7.81
C ALA A 729 -30.46 19.54 -7.12
N TYR A 730 -30.20 20.66 -7.80
CA TYR A 730 -30.49 22.00 -7.28
C TYR A 730 -31.99 22.25 -7.11
N CYS A 731 -32.82 21.90 -8.11
CA CYS A 731 -34.28 21.98 -7.99
C CYS A 731 -34.83 21.10 -6.85
N THR A 732 -34.19 19.96 -6.60
CA THR A 732 -34.51 19.06 -5.48
C THR A 732 -34.04 19.63 -4.13
N ALA A 733 -32.92 20.33 -4.12
CA ALA A 733 -32.38 21.02 -2.94
C ALA A 733 -33.30 22.17 -2.51
N PHE A 734 -33.74 22.97 -3.49
CA PHE A 734 -34.49 24.20 -3.32
C PHE A 734 -35.71 24.19 -4.25
N PRO A 735 -36.85 23.60 -3.84
CA PRO A 735 -38.05 23.52 -4.68
C PRO A 735 -38.75 24.87 -4.86
N ASP A 736 -38.58 25.80 -3.92
CA ASP A 736 -39.11 27.17 -3.98
C ASP A 736 -38.14 28.07 -4.76
N ALA A 737 -38.61 28.69 -5.83
CA ALA A 737 -37.81 29.60 -6.67
C ALA A 737 -37.60 30.99 -6.06
N THR A 738 -38.17 31.24 -4.87
CA THR A 738 -37.99 32.48 -4.08
C THR A 738 -36.95 32.34 -2.97
N SER A 739 -36.24 31.21 -2.88
CA SER A 739 -35.17 31.03 -1.89
C SER A 739 -34.00 32.00 -2.11
N ASP A 740 -33.30 32.35 -1.03
CA ASP A 740 -32.06 33.15 -1.06
C ASP A 740 -30.86 32.36 -1.62
N THR A 741 -31.06 31.64 -2.74
CA THR A 741 -30.05 30.83 -3.41
C THR A 741 -30.03 31.13 -4.90
N LEU A 742 -28.87 30.96 -5.55
CA LEU A 742 -28.72 31.14 -6.99
C LEU A 742 -27.78 30.09 -7.55
N LEU A 743 -28.20 29.37 -8.60
CA LEU A 743 -27.33 28.50 -9.38
C LEU A 743 -26.86 29.21 -10.65
N ILE A 744 -25.54 29.38 -10.80
CA ILE A 744 -24.93 29.85 -12.05
C ILE A 744 -24.24 28.67 -12.75
N VAL A 745 -24.72 28.34 -13.95
CA VAL A 745 -24.11 27.38 -14.87
C VAL A 745 -23.40 28.18 -15.96
N LYS A 746 -22.09 28.41 -15.78
CA LYS A 746 -21.27 29.09 -16.79
C LYS A 746 -20.61 28.05 -17.68
N ALA A 747 -21.00 28.04 -18.94
CA ALA A 747 -20.40 27.18 -19.95
C ALA A 747 -19.72 28.01 -21.04
N LYS A 748 -18.84 27.41 -21.82
CA LYS A 748 -18.36 27.99 -23.08
C LYS A 748 -18.65 27.01 -24.20
N LYS A 749 -18.93 27.55 -25.39
CA LYS A 749 -19.12 26.79 -26.64
C LYS A 749 -20.30 25.79 -26.59
N LEU A 750 -21.32 26.02 -25.74
CA LEU A 750 -22.57 25.26 -25.85
C LEU A 750 -23.22 25.57 -27.20
N THR A 751 -23.74 24.54 -27.84
CA THR A 751 -24.61 24.69 -29.01
C THR A 751 -25.97 25.25 -28.58
N ASP A 752 -26.70 25.86 -29.51
CA ASP A 752 -28.04 26.37 -29.24
C ASP A 752 -29.01 25.27 -28.76
N GLY A 753 -28.81 24.02 -29.23
CA GLY A 753 -29.61 22.86 -28.80
C GLY A 753 -29.33 22.46 -27.35
N GLU A 754 -28.07 22.43 -26.94
CA GLU A 754 -27.70 22.15 -25.55
C GLU A 754 -28.16 23.27 -24.61
N CYS A 755 -28.05 24.54 -25.04
CA CYS A 755 -28.52 25.69 -24.26
C CYS A 755 -30.04 25.58 -24.00
N ARG A 756 -30.83 25.37 -25.06
CA ARG A 756 -32.29 25.15 -24.94
C ARG A 756 -32.65 23.97 -24.04
N THR A 757 -31.85 22.90 -24.06
CA THR A 757 -32.07 21.72 -23.20
C THR A 757 -31.87 22.05 -21.73
N LEU A 758 -30.80 22.78 -21.40
CA LEU A 758 -30.55 23.22 -20.03
C LEU A 758 -31.58 24.26 -19.56
N GLU A 759 -31.99 25.19 -20.42
CA GLU A 759 -33.05 26.17 -20.14
C GLU A 759 -34.40 25.49 -19.87
N ALA A 760 -34.74 24.47 -20.66
CA ALA A 760 -35.94 23.67 -20.45
C ALA A 760 -35.92 22.93 -19.10
N LEU A 761 -34.76 22.39 -18.70
CA LEU A 761 -34.58 21.77 -17.37
C LEU A 761 -34.66 22.77 -16.23
N ALA A 762 -34.18 24.00 -16.44
CA ALA A 762 -34.33 25.08 -15.47
C ALA A 762 -35.79 25.54 -15.32
N GLY A 763 -36.65 25.28 -16.32
CA GLY A 763 -38.10 25.51 -16.23
C GLY A 763 -38.48 26.98 -16.06
N GLY A 764 -37.66 27.91 -16.56
CA GLY A 764 -37.89 29.36 -16.42
C GLY A 764 -37.68 29.91 -15.01
N ARG A 765 -37.06 29.13 -14.11
CA ARG A 765 -36.77 29.55 -12.75
C ARG A 765 -35.81 30.76 -12.70
N PRO A 766 -36.14 31.84 -11.97
CA PRO A 766 -35.30 33.03 -11.88
C PRO A 766 -34.00 32.80 -11.08
N ASP A 767 -33.95 31.76 -10.25
CA ASP A 767 -32.81 31.40 -9.41
C ASP A 767 -31.83 30.40 -10.06
N ILE A 768 -31.98 30.15 -11.37
CA ILE A 768 -31.05 29.36 -12.19
C ILE A 768 -30.65 30.18 -13.41
N ARG A 769 -29.35 30.44 -13.57
CA ARG A 769 -28.80 31.24 -14.65
C ARG A 769 -27.79 30.44 -15.47
N ILE A 770 -28.08 30.26 -16.76
CA ILE A 770 -27.18 29.64 -17.73
C ILE A 770 -26.47 30.75 -18.49
N VAL A 771 -25.13 30.70 -18.53
CA VAL A 771 -24.30 31.75 -19.14
C VAL A 771 -23.35 31.13 -20.16
N ASN A 772 -23.67 31.22 -21.45
CA ASN A 772 -22.84 30.68 -22.54
C ASN A 772 -21.92 31.72 -23.21
N GLU A 773 -22.15 33.02 -22.94
CA GLU A 773 -21.38 34.10 -23.55
C GLU A 773 -19.87 34.02 -23.23
N PRO A 774 -18.97 34.35 -24.17
CA PRO A 774 -17.53 34.27 -23.94
C PRO A 774 -17.07 35.34 -22.95
N TRP A 775 -16.33 34.94 -21.92
CA TRP A 775 -15.74 35.82 -20.92
C TRP A 775 -14.22 35.68 -20.86
N THR A 776 -13.55 36.76 -20.46
CA THR A 776 -12.11 36.75 -20.18
C THR A 776 -11.78 35.83 -18.99
N ALA A 777 -10.51 35.43 -18.89
CA ALA A 777 -10.04 34.61 -17.78
C ALA A 777 -10.18 35.33 -16.44
N GLU A 778 -9.92 36.65 -16.40
CA GLU A 778 -10.06 37.48 -15.20
C GLU A 778 -11.51 37.53 -14.72
N ARG A 779 -12.46 37.72 -15.63
CA ARG A 779 -13.90 37.76 -15.30
C ARG A 779 -14.40 36.40 -14.80
N THR A 780 -13.90 35.30 -15.38
CA THR A 780 -14.27 33.93 -14.97
C THR A 780 -13.70 33.60 -13.58
N ALA A 781 -12.45 33.94 -13.32
CA ALA A 781 -11.83 33.79 -12.00
C ALA A 781 -12.54 34.63 -10.93
N ALA A 782 -12.95 35.86 -11.29
CA ALA A 782 -13.73 36.71 -10.40
C ALA A 782 -15.11 36.12 -10.06
N LEU A 783 -15.80 35.45 -11.01
CA LEU A 783 -17.04 34.74 -10.72
C LEU A 783 -16.82 33.59 -9.72
N MET A 784 -15.74 32.81 -9.87
CA MET A 784 -15.39 31.75 -8.92
C MET A 784 -15.05 32.31 -7.53
N ALA A 785 -14.34 33.43 -7.47
CA ALA A 785 -14.08 34.12 -6.21
C ALA A 785 -15.36 34.72 -5.59
N ALA A 786 -16.34 35.10 -6.42
CA ALA A 786 -17.59 35.70 -5.99
C ALA A 786 -18.63 34.67 -5.52
N CYS A 787 -18.54 33.39 -5.92
CA CYS A 787 -19.51 32.37 -5.49
C CYS A 787 -19.31 31.94 -4.02
N ASP A 788 -20.32 31.26 -3.48
CA ASP A 788 -20.30 30.75 -2.09
C ASP A 788 -19.95 29.26 -2.05
N ALA A 789 -20.31 28.50 -3.09
CA ALA A 789 -19.93 27.10 -3.23
C ALA A 789 -19.76 26.71 -4.70
N TYR A 790 -18.87 25.75 -4.95
CA TYR A 790 -18.63 25.18 -6.28
C TYR A 790 -19.17 23.76 -6.36
N VAL A 791 -19.88 23.42 -7.44
CA VAL A 791 -20.49 22.10 -7.61
C VAL A 791 -20.06 21.44 -8.92
N SER A 792 -19.57 20.20 -8.81
CA SER A 792 -19.20 19.35 -9.94
C SER A 792 -19.81 17.96 -9.80
N LEU A 793 -20.99 17.75 -10.38
CA LEU A 793 -21.65 16.43 -10.46
C LEU A 793 -21.19 15.64 -11.70
N HIS A 794 -19.89 15.70 -11.99
CA HIS A 794 -19.29 15.06 -13.17
C HIS A 794 -19.46 13.54 -13.14
N ARG A 795 -19.49 12.94 -14.32
CA ARG A 795 -19.43 11.49 -14.52
C ARG A 795 -18.00 10.96 -14.59
N ALA A 796 -17.07 11.77 -15.11
CA ALA A 796 -15.63 11.49 -15.11
C ALA A 796 -14.83 12.79 -15.30
N GLU A 797 -13.67 12.88 -14.65
CA GLU A 797 -12.68 13.96 -14.74
C GLU A 797 -11.26 13.39 -14.77
N GLY A 798 -10.40 13.90 -15.66
CA GLY A 798 -8.98 13.54 -15.64
C GLY A 798 -8.24 14.11 -14.42
N PHE A 799 -8.65 15.28 -13.95
CA PHE A 799 -8.11 15.94 -12.76
C PHE A 799 -9.17 16.72 -11.99
N GLY A 800 -10.04 17.43 -12.72
CA GLY A 800 -10.98 18.39 -12.15
C GLY A 800 -10.33 19.74 -11.86
N LEU A 801 -9.78 20.39 -12.89
CA LEU A 801 -9.05 21.65 -12.71
C LEU A 801 -9.93 22.76 -12.10
N ALA A 802 -11.18 22.90 -12.53
CA ALA A 802 -12.10 23.89 -11.95
C ALA A 802 -12.48 23.56 -10.49
N VAL A 803 -12.51 22.27 -10.11
CA VAL A 803 -12.63 21.85 -8.71
C VAL A 803 -11.40 22.31 -7.92
N ALA A 804 -10.21 22.05 -8.45
CA ALA A 804 -8.95 22.43 -7.83
C ALA A 804 -8.80 23.96 -7.67
N GLU A 805 -9.20 24.73 -8.68
CA GLU A 805 -9.22 26.20 -8.64
C GLU A 805 -10.23 26.74 -7.60
N ALA A 806 -11.41 26.13 -7.50
CA ALA A 806 -12.40 26.50 -6.48
C ALA A 806 -11.89 26.20 -5.06
N MET A 807 -11.25 25.04 -4.86
CA MET A 807 -10.58 24.69 -3.61
C MET A 807 -9.47 25.69 -3.28
N ALA A 808 -8.66 26.10 -4.25
CA ALA A 808 -7.59 27.10 -4.06
C ALA A 808 -8.15 28.49 -3.70
N CYS A 809 -9.33 28.84 -4.21
CA CYS A 809 -10.10 30.02 -3.81
C CYS A 809 -10.74 29.92 -2.40
N GLY A 810 -10.57 28.80 -1.70
CA GLY A 810 -11.17 28.56 -0.40
C GLY A 810 -12.68 28.35 -0.45
N LYS A 811 -13.22 27.93 -1.60
CA LYS A 811 -14.65 27.66 -1.76
C LYS A 811 -14.97 26.24 -1.31
N PRO A 812 -16.04 26.03 -0.52
CA PRO A 812 -16.56 24.68 -0.30
C PRO A 812 -16.94 24.07 -1.65
N VAL A 813 -16.45 22.85 -1.88
CA VAL A 813 -16.72 22.10 -3.10
C VAL A 813 -17.66 20.93 -2.80
N ILE A 814 -18.68 20.76 -3.63
CA ILE A 814 -19.51 19.56 -3.72
C ILE A 814 -19.12 18.83 -5.01
N ALA A 815 -18.57 17.62 -4.92
CA ALA A 815 -18.07 16.89 -6.09
C ALA A 815 -18.46 15.41 -6.06
N THR A 816 -18.68 14.81 -7.24
CA THR A 816 -18.83 13.35 -7.38
C THR A 816 -17.60 12.64 -6.82
N ALA A 817 -17.80 11.61 -6.01
CA ALA A 817 -16.74 10.81 -5.39
C ALA A 817 -16.10 9.79 -6.36
N TYR A 818 -15.62 10.27 -7.52
CA TYR A 818 -15.12 9.41 -8.60
C TYR A 818 -14.04 10.09 -9.45
N SER A 819 -13.22 9.28 -10.12
CA SER A 819 -12.18 9.71 -11.09
C SER A 819 -11.08 10.62 -10.52
N GLY A 820 -10.40 11.39 -11.38
CA GLY A 820 -9.19 12.16 -11.02
C GLY A 820 -9.39 13.21 -9.93
N THR A 821 -10.62 13.63 -9.66
CA THR A 821 -10.93 14.55 -8.54
C THR A 821 -10.64 13.94 -7.17
N MET A 822 -10.55 12.60 -7.06
CA MET A 822 -10.23 11.91 -5.81
C MET A 822 -8.77 12.09 -5.36
N ASP A 823 -7.87 12.51 -6.25
CA ASP A 823 -6.50 12.85 -5.88
C ASP A 823 -6.43 14.21 -5.16
N ILE A 824 -7.31 15.14 -5.55
CA ILE A 824 -7.37 16.50 -5.01
C ILE A 824 -8.35 16.65 -3.85
N THR A 825 -9.46 15.91 -3.83
CA THR A 825 -10.50 15.98 -2.80
C THR A 825 -10.37 14.88 -1.74
N THR A 826 -10.85 15.17 -0.54
CA THR A 826 -10.97 14.23 0.59
C THR A 826 -12.23 14.56 1.39
N PRO A 827 -12.77 13.64 2.22
CA PRO A 827 -13.97 13.92 3.02
C PRO A 827 -13.85 15.14 3.95
N ASP A 828 -12.63 15.55 4.32
CA ASP A 828 -12.36 16.74 5.13
C ASP A 828 -12.22 18.03 4.31
N THR A 829 -11.95 17.94 2.99
CA THR A 829 -11.71 19.11 2.12
C THR A 829 -12.80 19.35 1.07
N ALA A 830 -13.75 18.43 0.92
CA ALA A 830 -14.88 18.55 0.00
C ALA A 830 -16.09 17.75 0.51
N TYR A 831 -17.27 18.15 0.06
CA TYR A 831 -18.51 17.39 0.20
C TYR A 831 -18.61 16.37 -0.93
N LEU A 832 -18.28 15.11 -0.63
CA LEU A 832 -18.25 14.03 -1.62
C LEU A 832 -19.64 13.44 -1.85
N VAL A 833 -20.10 13.49 -3.09
CA VAL A 833 -21.38 12.91 -3.54
C VAL A 833 -21.15 11.44 -3.89
N PRO A 834 -21.81 10.48 -3.22
CA PRO A 834 -21.76 9.07 -3.59
C PRO A 834 -22.22 8.85 -5.04
N CYS A 835 -21.71 7.81 -5.68
CA CYS A 835 -22.07 7.45 -7.04
C CYS A 835 -22.02 5.94 -7.24
N HIS A 836 -22.64 5.47 -8.32
CA HIS A 836 -22.44 4.12 -8.82
C HIS A 836 -21.89 4.19 -10.24
N THR A 837 -21.20 3.14 -10.69
CA THR A 837 -20.63 3.11 -12.04
C THR A 837 -21.65 2.59 -13.05
N VAL A 838 -21.73 3.26 -14.20
CA VAL A 838 -22.53 2.89 -15.37
C VAL A 838 -21.63 2.74 -16.58
N MET A 839 -21.99 1.81 -17.48
CA MET A 839 -21.30 1.65 -18.75
C MET A 839 -22.06 2.38 -19.85
N LEU A 840 -21.32 3.07 -20.73
CA LEU A 840 -21.89 3.67 -21.93
C LEU A 840 -22.47 2.58 -22.86
N GLU A 841 -23.74 2.73 -23.22
CA GLU A 841 -24.44 1.81 -24.13
C GLU A 841 -24.19 2.13 -25.61
N ALA A 842 -23.79 3.36 -25.91
CA ALA A 842 -23.44 3.85 -27.23
C ALA A 842 -22.20 4.75 -27.18
N ASP A 843 -21.58 5.00 -28.33
CA ASP A 843 -20.49 5.96 -28.45
C ASP A 843 -20.99 7.38 -28.15
N ASP A 844 -20.21 8.15 -27.39
CA ASP A 844 -20.46 9.57 -27.08
C ASP A 844 -19.17 10.38 -27.33
N GLY A 845 -19.06 10.96 -28.53
CA GLY A 845 -17.86 11.67 -28.98
C GLY A 845 -16.63 10.74 -29.05
N TYR A 846 -15.58 11.07 -28.29
CA TYR A 846 -14.36 10.25 -28.19
C TYR A 846 -14.52 9.02 -27.28
N TYR A 847 -15.63 8.91 -26.55
CA TYR A 847 -15.87 7.82 -25.62
C TYR A 847 -16.64 6.69 -26.30
N ARG A 848 -16.03 5.51 -26.38
CA ARG A 848 -16.65 4.34 -27.01
C ARG A 848 -17.66 3.67 -26.08
N ARG A 849 -18.62 2.95 -26.67
CA ARG A 849 -19.47 1.99 -25.98
C ARG A 849 -18.63 1.09 -25.05
N GLY A 850 -19.09 0.91 -23.82
CA GLY A 850 -18.40 0.15 -22.79
C GLY A 850 -17.49 0.98 -21.88
N THR A 851 -17.28 2.27 -22.17
CA THR A 851 -16.62 3.19 -21.23
C THR A 851 -17.36 3.25 -19.90
N VAL A 852 -16.63 3.19 -18.79
CA VAL A 852 -17.21 3.24 -17.44
C VAL A 852 -17.20 4.68 -16.91
N TRP A 853 -18.37 5.16 -16.52
CA TRP A 853 -18.60 6.48 -15.94
C TRP A 853 -19.28 6.35 -14.58
N ALA A 854 -19.18 7.38 -13.74
CA ALA A 854 -20.02 7.47 -12.55
C ALA A 854 -21.37 8.11 -12.87
N GLU A 855 -22.41 7.64 -12.20
CA GLU A 855 -23.67 8.35 -12.08
C GLU A 855 -23.84 8.80 -10.62
N PRO A 856 -23.79 10.13 -10.36
CA PRO A 856 -23.87 10.67 -9.00
C PRO A 856 -25.27 10.54 -8.40
N ASP A 857 -25.34 10.31 -7.09
CA ASP A 857 -26.59 10.36 -6.33
C ASP A 857 -27.06 11.81 -6.19
N LEU A 858 -28.06 12.17 -6.99
CA LEU A 858 -28.62 13.53 -7.05
C LEU A 858 -29.33 13.93 -5.75
N GLU A 859 -29.90 12.97 -5.02
CA GLU A 859 -30.55 13.22 -3.72
C GLU A 859 -29.50 13.51 -2.64
N ALA A 860 -28.38 12.78 -2.66
CA ALA A 860 -27.25 13.10 -1.81
C ALA A 860 -26.66 14.48 -2.14
N ALA A 861 -26.49 14.80 -3.43
CA ALA A 861 -26.05 16.13 -3.86
C ALA A 861 -26.99 17.23 -3.35
N ALA A 862 -28.31 17.03 -3.45
CA ALA A 862 -29.31 17.97 -2.94
C ALA A 862 -29.21 18.17 -1.42
N ARG A 863 -29.03 17.08 -0.65
CA ARG A 863 -28.79 17.16 0.81
C ARG A 863 -27.53 17.95 1.14
N LEU A 864 -26.45 17.77 0.39
CA LEU A 864 -25.19 18.47 0.61
C LEU A 864 -25.30 19.96 0.27
N MET A 865 -26.03 20.33 -0.80
CA MET A 865 -26.32 21.75 -1.09
C MET A 865 -27.12 22.40 0.05
N ARG A 866 -28.14 21.73 0.58
CA ARG A 866 -28.90 22.23 1.75
C ARG A 866 -28.01 22.38 2.99
N ARG A 867 -27.07 21.45 3.20
CA ARG A 867 -26.11 21.52 4.31
C ARG A 867 -25.21 22.75 4.20
N VAL A 868 -24.69 23.04 3.00
CA VAL A 868 -23.87 24.24 2.77
C VAL A 868 -24.62 25.52 3.12
N VAL A 869 -25.90 25.63 2.76
CA VAL A 869 -26.74 26.80 3.10
C VAL A 869 -27.04 26.87 4.60
N SER A 870 -27.38 25.74 5.23
CA SER A 870 -27.78 25.69 6.64
C SER A 870 -26.59 25.76 7.63
N HIS A 871 -25.38 25.45 7.20
CA HIS A 871 -24.17 25.40 8.04
C HIS A 871 -23.01 26.21 7.42
N PRO A 872 -23.14 27.55 7.31
CA PRO A 872 -22.16 28.38 6.61
C PRO A 872 -20.77 28.39 7.27
N ASP A 873 -20.69 28.25 8.60
CA ASP A 873 -19.40 28.12 9.30
C ASP A 873 -18.67 26.82 8.95
N GLU A 874 -19.41 25.72 8.88
CA GLU A 874 -18.87 24.43 8.46
C GLU A 874 -18.36 24.51 7.02
N ALA A 875 -19.17 25.08 6.12
CA ALA A 875 -18.82 25.24 4.72
C ALA A 875 -17.56 26.12 4.54
N ARG A 876 -17.45 27.23 5.29
CA ARG A 876 -16.22 28.05 5.34
C ARG A 876 -15.02 27.27 5.85
N ALA A 877 -15.19 26.46 6.89
CA ALA A 877 -14.10 25.63 7.43
C ALA A 877 -13.64 24.56 6.43
N VAL A 878 -14.56 23.92 5.70
CA VAL A 878 -14.23 22.98 4.61
C VAL A 878 -13.45 23.71 3.52
N GLY A 879 -13.92 24.87 3.07
CA GLY A 879 -13.23 25.69 2.07
C GLY A 879 -11.82 26.11 2.51
N ALA A 880 -11.65 26.52 3.77
CA ALA A 880 -10.33 26.88 4.31
C ALA A 880 -9.33 25.71 4.29
N ARG A 881 -9.78 24.51 4.68
CA ARG A 881 -8.95 23.28 4.59
C ARG A 881 -8.63 22.91 3.15
N ALA A 882 -9.59 23.10 2.24
CA ALA A 882 -9.37 22.90 0.81
C ALA A 882 -8.27 23.82 0.27
N ALA A 883 -8.30 25.12 0.61
CA ALA A 883 -7.27 26.08 0.21
C ALA A 883 -5.88 25.73 0.78
N ASP A 884 -5.80 25.31 2.04
CA ASP A 884 -4.54 24.86 2.65
C ASP A 884 -3.96 23.63 1.91
N ARG A 885 -4.80 22.64 1.60
CA ARG A 885 -4.39 21.47 0.81
C ARG A 885 -3.87 21.87 -0.56
N MET A 886 -4.56 22.77 -1.26
CA MET A 886 -4.11 23.25 -2.57
C MET A 886 -2.76 23.95 -2.48
N ARG A 887 -2.57 24.83 -1.49
CA ARG A 887 -1.32 25.54 -1.23
C ARG A 887 -0.15 24.60 -0.92
N THR A 888 -0.38 23.55 -0.11
CA THR A 888 0.70 22.67 0.37
C THR A 888 1.03 21.54 -0.60
N ARG A 889 0.08 21.07 -1.40
CA ARG A 889 0.26 19.87 -2.25
C ARG A 889 0.24 20.12 -3.75
N PHE A 890 -0.47 21.15 -4.20
CA PHE A 890 -0.75 21.39 -5.62
C PHE A 890 -0.33 22.78 -6.08
N SER A 891 0.37 23.55 -5.24
CA SER A 891 0.97 24.82 -5.63
C SER A 891 2.09 24.63 -6.66
N PRO A 892 2.43 25.68 -7.43
CA PRO A 892 3.59 25.64 -8.33
C PRO A 892 4.87 25.15 -7.65
N GLN A 893 5.12 25.55 -6.40
CA GLN A 893 6.29 25.11 -5.64
C GLN A 893 6.25 23.60 -5.35
N ALA A 894 5.11 23.09 -4.87
CA ALA A 894 4.97 21.68 -4.50
C ALA A 894 5.03 20.75 -5.72
N VAL A 895 4.31 21.08 -6.80
CA VAL A 895 4.32 20.30 -8.04
C VAL A 895 5.66 20.45 -8.76
N GLY A 896 6.24 21.65 -8.76
CA GLY A 896 7.54 21.93 -9.35
C GLY A 896 8.66 21.11 -8.73
N GLY A 897 8.64 20.94 -7.41
CA GLY A 897 9.55 20.03 -6.71
C GLY A 897 9.47 18.60 -7.25
N ARG A 898 8.26 18.04 -7.37
CA ARG A 898 8.04 16.68 -7.92
C ARG A 898 8.54 16.55 -9.35
N MET A 899 8.28 17.54 -10.18
CA MET A 899 8.75 17.57 -11.57
C MET A 899 10.28 17.58 -11.61
N ARG A 900 10.95 18.45 -10.85
CA ARG A 900 12.41 18.51 -10.78
C ARG A 900 13.03 17.21 -10.27
N ASP A 901 12.46 16.60 -9.24
CA ASP A 901 12.98 15.36 -8.68
C ASP A 901 12.90 14.23 -9.72
N ARG A 902 11.78 14.12 -10.46
CA ARG A 902 11.67 13.16 -11.56
C ARG A 902 12.69 13.41 -12.66
N LEU A 903 12.85 14.66 -13.08
CA LEU A 903 13.82 15.03 -14.12
C LEU A 903 15.27 14.76 -13.67
N SER A 904 15.57 14.91 -12.37
CA SER A 904 16.89 14.61 -11.81
C SER A 904 17.20 13.11 -11.84
N VAL A 905 16.20 12.27 -11.55
CA VAL A 905 16.31 10.80 -11.70
C VAL A 905 16.58 10.41 -13.15
N LEU A 906 15.86 11.03 -14.09
CA LEU A 906 16.04 10.79 -15.53
C LEU A 906 17.44 11.21 -16.00
N MET A 907 17.92 12.37 -15.53
CA MET A 907 19.28 12.84 -15.81
C MET A 907 20.35 11.87 -15.27
N ALA A 908 20.23 11.45 -14.01
CA ALA A 908 21.18 10.53 -13.38
C ALA A 908 21.25 9.17 -14.11
N SER A 909 20.11 8.69 -14.60
CA SER A 909 20.00 7.44 -15.36
C SER A 909 20.70 7.51 -16.73
N ARG A 910 20.86 8.72 -17.31
CA ARG A 910 21.59 8.92 -18.59
C ARG A 910 23.07 9.29 -18.43
N LEU A 911 23.46 9.91 -17.31
CA LEU A 911 24.85 10.29 -17.03
C LEU A 911 25.72 9.12 -16.51
N CYS A 912 25.11 7.99 -16.18
CA CYS A 912 25.83 6.76 -15.86
C CYS A 912 26.25 6.08 -17.18
N PRO A 913 27.55 6.03 -17.56
CA PRO A 913 27.94 5.24 -18.71
C PRO A 913 27.64 3.76 -18.40
N PRO A 914 27.23 2.95 -19.39
CA PRO A 914 27.19 1.51 -19.20
C PRO A 914 28.59 1.07 -18.78
N VAL A 915 28.71 0.47 -17.59
CA VAL A 915 29.94 -0.21 -17.17
C VAL A 915 30.17 -1.29 -18.21
N ARG A 916 31.12 -1.06 -19.12
CA ARG A 916 31.61 -2.11 -20.01
C ARG A 916 32.19 -3.20 -19.11
N PRO A 917 31.72 -4.45 -19.20
CA PRO A 917 32.47 -5.56 -18.63
C PRO A 917 33.88 -5.55 -19.27
N PRO A 918 34.93 -5.96 -18.53
CA PRO A 918 36.25 -6.11 -19.14
C PRO A 918 36.10 -7.03 -20.36
N LEU A 919 36.70 -6.62 -21.48
CA LEU A 919 36.81 -7.48 -22.66
C LEU A 919 37.38 -8.83 -22.20
N PRO A 920 36.73 -9.97 -22.51
CA PRO A 920 37.35 -11.26 -22.28
C PRO A 920 38.68 -11.30 -23.06
N PRO A 921 39.75 -11.92 -22.51
CA PRO A 921 40.99 -12.08 -23.24
C PRO A 921 40.70 -12.79 -24.56
N ALA A 922 41.39 -12.37 -25.62
CA ALA A 922 41.26 -12.96 -26.94
C ALA A 922 41.38 -14.49 -26.84
N VAL A 923 40.30 -15.20 -27.19
CA VAL A 923 40.31 -16.66 -27.27
C VAL A 923 41.20 -17.04 -28.45
N PRO A 924 42.23 -17.89 -28.26
CA PRO A 924 43.01 -18.40 -29.38
C PRO A 924 42.09 -19.23 -30.27
N THR A 925 42.13 -18.96 -31.56
CA THR A 925 41.61 -19.87 -32.59
C THR A 925 42.31 -21.22 -32.44
N GLN A 926 41.60 -22.25 -31.96
CA GLN A 926 42.01 -23.63 -32.14
C GLN A 926 41.20 -24.26 -33.27
N GLU A 927 41.94 -24.56 -34.33
CA GLU A 927 41.53 -25.39 -35.44
C GLU A 927 41.10 -26.79 -34.98
N ALA A 928 40.23 -27.38 -35.80
CA ALA A 928 39.76 -28.74 -35.70
C ALA A 928 40.91 -29.76 -35.56
N GLY A 929 40.91 -30.52 -34.47
CA GLY A 929 41.76 -31.67 -34.23
C GLY A 929 40.99 -32.79 -33.54
N ARG A 930 40.84 -33.92 -34.24
CA ARG A 930 40.18 -35.15 -33.78
C ARG A 930 40.89 -35.77 -32.56
N GLY A 931 40.13 -36.34 -31.62
CA GLY A 931 40.62 -37.36 -30.68
C GLY A 931 39.86 -37.41 -29.35
N GLY A 932 39.27 -38.56 -29.04
CA GLY A 932 38.31 -38.77 -27.93
C GLY A 932 38.80 -38.52 -26.49
N GLY A 933 37.82 -38.29 -25.61
CA GLY A 933 37.90 -38.27 -24.15
C GLY A 933 36.67 -37.59 -23.54
N GLY A 934 35.76 -38.35 -22.93
CA GLY A 934 34.45 -37.87 -22.49
C GLY A 934 34.36 -37.24 -21.10
N SER A 935 33.11 -36.91 -20.75
CA SER A 935 32.50 -36.50 -19.47
C SER A 935 32.53 -35.02 -19.08
N GLY A 936 31.35 -34.39 -19.11
CA GLY A 936 31.06 -33.10 -18.47
C GLY A 936 29.56 -32.77 -18.43
N TRP A 937 28.82 -33.12 -19.49
CA TRP A 937 27.40 -32.79 -19.64
C TRP A 937 26.53 -34.05 -19.45
N GLY A 938 25.46 -33.96 -18.64
CA GLY A 938 24.58 -35.08 -18.27
C GLY A 938 24.44 -35.32 -16.76
N THR A 939 25.02 -34.46 -15.93
CA THR A 939 24.90 -34.53 -14.45
C THR A 939 23.95 -33.49 -13.88
N GLU A 940 23.46 -32.57 -14.71
CA GLU A 940 22.62 -31.46 -14.30
C GLU A 940 21.22 -31.96 -13.90
N ARG A 941 20.66 -31.38 -12.85
CA ARG A 941 19.24 -31.60 -12.53
C ARG A 941 18.36 -30.75 -13.45
N VAL A 942 17.51 -31.39 -14.25
CA VAL A 942 16.64 -30.70 -15.21
C VAL A 942 15.18 -30.96 -14.84
N LEU A 943 14.38 -29.88 -14.77
CA LEU A 943 12.94 -29.94 -14.59
C LEU A 943 12.24 -29.78 -15.93
N VAL A 944 11.53 -30.82 -16.38
CA VAL A 944 10.68 -30.75 -17.57
C VAL A 944 9.29 -30.25 -17.16
N LEU A 945 8.83 -29.15 -17.76
CA LEU A 945 7.51 -28.57 -17.49
C LEU A 945 6.62 -28.60 -18.72
N THR A 946 5.41 -29.15 -18.54
CA THR A 946 4.44 -29.34 -19.62
C THR A 946 3.02 -28.95 -19.16
N PRO A 947 2.50 -27.78 -19.57
CA PRO A 947 1.09 -27.48 -19.43
C PRO A 947 0.27 -28.38 -20.37
N VAL A 948 -0.79 -29.01 -19.87
CA VAL A 948 -1.62 -29.96 -20.64
C VAL A 948 -3.11 -29.58 -20.60
N LYS A 949 -3.79 -29.71 -21.74
CA LYS A 949 -5.23 -29.53 -21.88
C LYS A 949 -5.75 -30.33 -23.07
N ASP A 950 -6.76 -31.18 -22.84
CA ASP A 950 -7.34 -32.06 -23.89
C ASP A 950 -6.25 -32.85 -24.65
N ALA A 951 -5.30 -33.45 -23.92
CA ALA A 951 -4.07 -34.02 -24.46
C ALA A 951 -3.99 -35.56 -24.42
N VAL A 952 -5.06 -36.28 -24.04
CA VAL A 952 -5.02 -37.73 -23.78
C VAL A 952 -4.53 -38.54 -24.99
N ALA A 953 -4.81 -38.06 -26.21
CA ALA A 953 -4.36 -38.66 -27.46
C ALA A 953 -2.84 -38.54 -27.71
N HIS A 954 -2.20 -37.51 -27.15
CA HIS A 954 -0.77 -37.22 -27.32
C HIS A 954 0.10 -37.84 -26.22
N LEU A 955 -0.45 -37.98 -25.01
CA LEU A 955 0.28 -38.45 -23.83
C LEU A 955 1.04 -39.78 -23.98
N PRO A 956 0.52 -40.85 -24.65
CA PRO A 956 1.28 -42.07 -24.83
C PRO A 956 2.58 -41.87 -25.60
N ARG A 957 2.53 -41.09 -26.70
CA ARG A 957 3.70 -40.76 -27.51
C ARG A 957 4.65 -39.85 -26.75
N TYR A 958 4.11 -38.83 -26.08
CA TYR A 958 4.90 -37.90 -25.28
C TYR A 958 5.70 -38.60 -24.18
N LEU A 959 5.09 -39.55 -23.44
CA LEU A 959 5.82 -40.33 -22.41
C LEU A 959 6.86 -41.28 -23.00
N ASP A 960 6.61 -41.86 -24.18
CA ASP A 960 7.60 -42.68 -24.90
C ASP A 960 8.81 -41.83 -25.34
N LEU A 961 8.58 -40.63 -25.89
CA LEU A 961 9.66 -39.71 -26.26
C LEU A 961 10.44 -39.20 -25.04
N LEU A 962 9.75 -38.84 -23.94
CA LEU A 962 10.41 -38.49 -22.67
C LEU A 962 11.23 -39.66 -22.12
N GLY A 963 10.75 -40.90 -22.30
CA GLY A 963 11.43 -42.12 -21.87
C GLY A 963 12.72 -42.39 -22.63
N ARG A 964 12.85 -41.83 -23.84
CA ARG A 964 14.01 -41.98 -24.73
C ARG A 964 15.07 -40.89 -24.56
N LEU A 965 14.84 -39.88 -23.72
CA LEU A 965 15.84 -38.83 -23.51
C LEU A 965 17.14 -39.42 -22.94
N ASP A 966 18.27 -39.05 -23.55
CA ASP A 966 19.63 -39.43 -23.13
C ASP A 966 20.07 -38.58 -21.92
N HIS A 967 19.24 -38.54 -20.88
CA HIS A 967 19.51 -37.86 -19.60
C HIS A 967 19.11 -38.79 -18.46
N ASP A 968 19.92 -38.84 -17.40
CA ASP A 968 19.66 -39.72 -16.26
C ASP A 968 18.27 -39.45 -15.66
N PRO A 969 17.34 -40.43 -15.68
CA PRO A 969 16.00 -40.26 -15.12
C PRO A 969 16.00 -39.88 -13.63
N SER A 970 17.04 -40.28 -12.87
CA SER A 970 17.21 -39.90 -11.47
C SER A 970 17.57 -38.42 -11.26
N ARG A 971 17.88 -37.70 -12.35
CA ARG A 971 18.13 -36.25 -12.39
C ARG A 971 17.08 -35.46 -13.16
N LEU A 972 16.09 -36.14 -13.73
CA LEU A 972 14.94 -35.53 -14.38
C LEU A 972 13.76 -35.42 -13.42
N SER A 973 13.29 -34.19 -13.21
CA SER A 973 12.00 -33.92 -12.59
C SER A 973 10.97 -33.61 -13.67
N LEU A 974 9.71 -33.98 -13.45
CA LEU A 974 8.59 -33.71 -14.34
C LEU A 974 7.53 -32.86 -13.61
N GLY A 975 7.00 -31.85 -14.29
CA GLY A 975 5.90 -31.02 -13.82
C GLY A 975 4.80 -30.93 -14.87
N PHE A 976 3.59 -31.33 -14.49
CA PHE A 976 2.38 -31.22 -15.31
C PHE A 976 1.40 -30.26 -14.64
N LEU A 977 0.79 -29.37 -15.44
CA LEU A 977 -0.36 -28.59 -15.01
C LEU A 977 -1.55 -28.92 -15.90
N GLU A 978 -2.57 -29.49 -15.27
CA GLU A 978 -3.85 -29.83 -15.90
C GLU A 978 -4.95 -28.98 -15.27
N GLY A 979 -6.01 -28.64 -16.01
CA GLY A 979 -7.09 -27.79 -15.51
C GLY A 979 -8.46 -28.33 -15.88
N ASP A 980 -8.97 -27.84 -17.02
CA ASP A 980 -10.34 -28.00 -17.48
C ASP A 980 -10.47 -28.91 -18.71
N SER A 981 -9.70 -30.01 -18.77
CA SER A 981 -9.77 -30.98 -19.88
C SER A 981 -11.10 -31.76 -19.88
N ARG A 982 -11.56 -32.16 -21.07
CA ARG A 982 -12.82 -32.89 -21.30
C ARG A 982 -12.61 -34.35 -21.75
N ASP A 983 -11.38 -34.72 -22.06
CA ASP A 983 -11.02 -36.02 -22.64
C ASP A 983 -10.45 -37.02 -21.61
N GLY A 984 -10.45 -36.67 -20.32
CA GLY A 984 -9.87 -37.49 -19.26
C GLY A 984 -8.35 -37.37 -19.12
N THR A 985 -7.71 -36.33 -19.68
CA THR A 985 -6.26 -36.05 -19.54
C THR A 985 -5.78 -36.17 -18.08
N HIS A 986 -6.52 -35.57 -17.13
CA HIS A 986 -6.18 -35.61 -15.71
C HIS A 986 -6.09 -37.04 -15.18
N ASP A 987 -7.17 -37.80 -15.37
CA ASP A 987 -7.32 -39.15 -14.83
C ASP A 987 -6.28 -40.09 -15.46
N TRP A 988 -6.00 -39.90 -16.74
CA TRP A 988 -4.99 -40.66 -17.45
C TRP A 988 -3.59 -40.45 -16.88
N LEU A 989 -3.21 -39.19 -16.60
CA LEU A 989 -1.92 -38.84 -15.96
C LEU A 989 -1.88 -39.32 -14.51
N ALA A 990 -2.95 -39.10 -13.74
CA ALA A 990 -3.05 -39.50 -12.35
C ALA A 990 -2.86 -41.01 -12.17
N ALA A 991 -3.44 -41.82 -13.06
CA ALA A 991 -3.31 -43.28 -13.04
C ALA A 991 -1.85 -43.76 -13.25
N ARG A 992 -1.00 -42.96 -13.89
CA ARG A 992 0.40 -43.29 -14.23
C ARG A 992 1.42 -42.60 -13.34
N LEU A 993 0.99 -41.73 -12.43
CA LEU A 993 1.88 -41.09 -11.45
C LEU A 993 2.74 -42.09 -10.65
N PRO A 994 2.23 -43.26 -10.19
CA PRO A 994 3.08 -44.21 -9.46
C PRO A 994 4.27 -44.70 -10.30
N GLU A 995 4.03 -45.07 -11.55
CA GLU A 995 5.08 -45.54 -12.48
C GLU A 995 6.08 -44.43 -12.81
N LEU A 996 5.59 -43.22 -13.09
CA LEU A 996 6.43 -42.06 -13.38
C LEU A 996 7.29 -41.67 -12.17
N ARG A 997 6.76 -41.76 -10.95
CA ARG A 997 7.51 -41.47 -9.71
C ARG A 997 8.54 -42.53 -9.36
N GLN A 998 8.40 -43.76 -9.87
CA GLN A 998 9.43 -44.79 -9.74
C GLN A 998 10.60 -44.54 -10.70
N ARG A 999 10.32 -43.99 -11.88
CA ARG A 999 11.32 -43.77 -12.94
C ARG A 999 12.07 -42.45 -12.80
N TYR A 1000 11.37 -41.36 -12.47
CA TYR A 1000 11.90 -40.00 -12.49
C TYR A 1000 12.13 -39.46 -11.07
N ARG A 1001 13.10 -38.55 -10.92
CA ARG A 1001 13.48 -37.95 -9.63
C ARG A 1001 12.29 -37.42 -8.83
N ARG A 1002 11.42 -36.66 -9.50
CA ARG A 1002 10.25 -36.02 -8.92
C ARG A 1002 9.20 -35.81 -9.99
N VAL A 1003 7.94 -36.12 -9.67
CA VAL A 1003 6.82 -35.90 -10.59
C VAL A 1003 5.70 -35.15 -9.88
N THR A 1004 5.43 -33.95 -10.36
CA THR A 1004 4.42 -33.02 -9.84
C THR A 1004 3.27 -32.93 -10.84
N LEU A 1005 2.05 -33.20 -10.40
CA LEU A 1005 0.82 -32.95 -11.17
C LEU A 1005 0.00 -31.91 -10.40
N LEU A 1006 -0.19 -30.74 -11.00
CA LEU A 1006 -0.96 -29.64 -10.46
C LEU A 1006 -2.31 -29.57 -11.15
N ARG A 1007 -3.35 -29.17 -10.42
CA ARG A 1007 -4.70 -28.92 -10.97
C ARG A 1007 -5.09 -27.46 -10.86
N HIS A 1008 -5.49 -26.83 -11.96
CA HIS A 1008 -6.00 -25.46 -11.95
C HIS A 1008 -6.93 -25.15 -13.13
N ASP A 1009 -8.20 -24.88 -12.84
CA ASP A 1009 -9.19 -24.47 -13.83
C ASP A 1009 -9.00 -22.99 -14.24
N CYS A 1010 -8.60 -22.78 -15.48
CA CYS A 1010 -8.41 -21.43 -16.06
C CYS A 1010 -9.68 -20.88 -16.73
N GLY A 1011 -10.77 -21.66 -16.79
CA GLY A 1011 -12.09 -21.20 -17.25
C GLY A 1011 -12.15 -20.72 -18.70
N PHE A 1012 -11.26 -21.20 -19.58
CA PHE A 1012 -11.09 -20.65 -20.93
C PHE A 1012 -11.58 -21.59 -22.02
N ARG A 1013 -12.55 -21.11 -22.79
CA ARG A 1013 -13.19 -21.83 -23.90
C ARG A 1013 -13.22 -20.90 -25.12
N PRO A 1014 -12.34 -21.09 -26.12
CA PRO A 1014 -12.39 -20.26 -27.32
C PRO A 1014 -13.64 -20.63 -28.15
N GLY A 1015 -14.37 -19.62 -28.61
CA GLY A 1015 -15.53 -19.78 -29.51
C GLY A 1015 -15.17 -19.89 -31.00
N GLY A 1016 -13.87 -19.88 -31.33
CA GLY A 1016 -13.32 -19.90 -32.70
C GLY A 1016 -11.88 -20.44 -32.75
N PRO A 1017 -11.21 -20.44 -33.93
CA PRO A 1017 -9.87 -21.01 -34.09
C PRO A 1017 -8.84 -20.33 -33.18
N ARG A 1018 -7.92 -21.13 -32.60
CA ARG A 1018 -6.97 -20.68 -31.56
C ARG A 1018 -5.97 -19.63 -32.06
N TRP A 1019 -5.77 -19.53 -33.37
CA TRP A 1019 -4.90 -18.55 -34.04
C TRP A 1019 -5.62 -17.24 -34.42
N ALA A 1020 -6.91 -17.10 -34.12
CA ALA A 1020 -7.65 -15.87 -34.41
C ALA A 1020 -7.10 -14.68 -33.59
N PRO A 1021 -6.80 -13.52 -34.21
CA PRO A 1021 -6.15 -12.38 -33.54
C PRO A 1021 -6.90 -11.86 -32.30
N ASP A 1022 -8.23 -11.92 -32.31
CA ASP A 1022 -9.14 -11.49 -31.24
C ASP A 1022 -9.11 -12.40 -30.00
N ILE A 1023 -8.55 -13.61 -30.12
CA ILE A 1023 -8.46 -14.60 -29.05
C ILE A 1023 -7.01 -14.76 -28.54
N GLN A 1024 -6.01 -14.41 -29.37
CA GLN A 1024 -4.59 -14.66 -29.09
C GLN A 1024 -4.09 -14.03 -27.78
N ARG A 1025 -4.40 -12.76 -27.50
CA ARG A 1025 -3.96 -12.11 -26.26
C ARG A 1025 -4.52 -12.80 -25.03
N ARG A 1026 -5.83 -13.02 -24.97
CA ARG A 1026 -6.49 -13.65 -23.82
C ARG A 1026 -5.98 -15.09 -23.62
N ARG A 1027 -5.78 -15.83 -24.72
CA ARG A 1027 -5.19 -17.17 -24.69
C ARG A 1027 -3.77 -17.14 -24.11
N ARG A 1028 -2.89 -16.27 -24.62
CA ARG A 1028 -1.49 -16.18 -24.17
C ARG A 1028 -1.35 -15.65 -22.75
N GLU A 1029 -2.21 -14.73 -22.32
CA GLU A 1029 -2.29 -14.30 -20.92
C GLU A 1029 -2.58 -15.48 -19.99
N LEU A 1030 -3.58 -16.30 -20.32
CA LEU A 1030 -3.95 -17.45 -19.50
C LEU A 1030 -2.89 -18.55 -19.56
N LEU A 1031 -2.24 -18.73 -20.71
CA LEU A 1031 -1.12 -19.65 -20.85
C LEU A 1031 0.08 -19.20 -20.00
N ALA A 1032 0.40 -17.90 -20.00
CA ALA A 1032 1.44 -17.31 -19.15
C ALA A 1032 1.15 -17.52 -17.65
N ARG A 1033 -0.10 -17.29 -17.22
CA ARG A 1033 -0.54 -17.59 -15.84
C ARG A 1033 -0.38 -19.08 -15.52
N SER A 1034 -0.73 -19.94 -16.46
CA SER A 1034 -0.60 -21.40 -16.33
C SER A 1034 0.87 -21.82 -16.23
N ARG A 1035 1.74 -21.32 -17.11
CA ARG A 1035 3.19 -21.56 -17.06
C ARG A 1035 3.78 -21.05 -15.75
N ASN A 1036 3.49 -19.84 -15.31
CA ASN A 1036 4.00 -19.32 -14.02
C ASN A 1036 3.52 -20.14 -12.82
N ARG A 1037 2.26 -20.61 -12.84
CA ARG A 1037 1.72 -21.47 -11.79
C ARG A 1037 2.38 -22.85 -11.81
N LEU A 1038 2.64 -23.40 -12.99
CA LEU A 1038 3.35 -24.67 -13.14
C LEU A 1038 4.80 -24.54 -12.68
N LEU A 1039 5.50 -23.51 -13.14
CA LEU A 1039 6.86 -23.18 -12.77
C LEU A 1039 7.01 -23.04 -11.26
N SER A 1040 6.23 -22.15 -10.65
CA SER A 1040 6.24 -21.98 -9.20
C SER A 1040 5.92 -23.30 -8.51
N GLY A 1041 4.85 -24.01 -8.89
CA GLY A 1041 4.42 -25.23 -8.22
C GLY A 1041 5.35 -26.45 -8.37
N ALA A 1042 6.18 -26.52 -9.42
CA ALA A 1042 7.03 -27.67 -9.71
C ALA A 1042 8.54 -27.42 -9.53
N LEU A 1043 9.02 -26.18 -9.64
CA LEU A 1043 10.43 -25.84 -9.46
C LEU A 1043 10.90 -26.05 -8.01
N GLY A 1044 12.02 -26.75 -7.83
CA GLY A 1044 12.73 -26.86 -6.55
C GLY A 1044 14.22 -26.59 -6.75
N ASP A 1045 15.05 -27.62 -6.59
CA ASP A 1045 16.53 -27.54 -6.61
C ASP A 1045 17.16 -27.92 -7.96
N GLU A 1046 16.38 -27.92 -9.03
CA GLU A 1046 16.87 -28.16 -10.39
C GLU A 1046 17.72 -27.00 -10.89
N GLU A 1047 18.74 -27.31 -11.69
CA GLU A 1047 19.68 -26.32 -12.23
C GLU A 1047 19.12 -25.70 -13.53
N TRP A 1048 18.28 -26.44 -14.23
CA TRP A 1048 17.67 -26.04 -15.50
C TRP A 1048 16.19 -26.39 -15.56
N VAL A 1049 15.43 -25.58 -16.28
CA VAL A 1049 14.02 -25.81 -16.60
C VAL A 1049 13.91 -26.01 -18.11
N LEU A 1050 13.40 -27.16 -18.53
CA LEU A 1050 13.07 -27.46 -19.92
C LEU A 1050 11.55 -27.42 -20.08
N TRP A 1051 11.04 -26.37 -20.71
CA TRP A 1051 9.67 -26.36 -21.20
C TRP A 1051 9.57 -27.28 -22.39
N LEU A 1052 8.55 -28.15 -22.41
CA LEU A 1052 8.35 -29.09 -23.50
C LEU A 1052 6.85 -29.27 -23.72
N ASP A 1053 6.36 -28.98 -24.92
CA ASP A 1053 4.95 -29.14 -25.26
C ASP A 1053 4.59 -30.62 -25.49
N VAL A 1054 3.32 -30.97 -25.21
CA VAL A 1054 2.83 -32.36 -25.18
C VAL A 1054 2.57 -32.95 -26.57
N ASP A 1055 2.41 -32.10 -27.57
CA ASP A 1055 2.05 -32.39 -28.97
C ASP A 1055 3.26 -32.53 -29.90
N LEU A 1056 4.49 -32.50 -29.37
CA LEU A 1056 5.69 -32.92 -30.10
C LEU A 1056 5.63 -34.41 -30.44
N VAL A 1057 5.95 -34.74 -31.70
CA VAL A 1057 5.89 -36.10 -32.25
C VAL A 1057 7.26 -36.74 -32.47
N ASP A 1058 8.32 -35.92 -32.56
CA ASP A 1058 9.69 -36.41 -32.68
C ASP A 1058 10.69 -35.36 -32.17
N TYR A 1059 11.76 -35.83 -31.52
CA TYR A 1059 12.93 -35.04 -31.16
C TYR A 1059 14.09 -35.98 -30.83
N PRO A 1060 15.35 -35.58 -31.04
CA PRO A 1060 16.49 -36.46 -30.79
C PRO A 1060 16.59 -36.82 -29.29
N PRO A 1061 16.91 -38.08 -28.93
CA PRO A 1061 17.21 -38.50 -27.56
C PRO A 1061 18.17 -37.56 -26.81
N ALA A 1062 19.20 -37.08 -27.51
CA ALA A 1062 20.19 -36.15 -26.99
C ALA A 1062 19.71 -34.68 -26.87
N LEU A 1063 18.40 -34.38 -26.95
CA LEU A 1063 17.87 -33.02 -26.92
C LEU A 1063 18.35 -32.21 -25.69
N PRO A 1064 18.20 -32.67 -24.44
CA PRO A 1064 18.71 -31.95 -23.26
C PRO A 1064 20.22 -31.71 -23.34
N ALA A 1065 21.00 -32.74 -23.70
CA ALA A 1065 22.45 -32.64 -23.81
C ALA A 1065 22.88 -31.62 -24.87
N ARG A 1066 22.19 -31.55 -26.02
CA ARG A 1066 22.49 -30.58 -27.09
C ARG A 1066 22.10 -29.15 -26.70
N LEU A 1067 21.00 -28.96 -25.97
CA LEU A 1067 20.60 -27.65 -25.46
C LEU A 1067 21.57 -27.15 -24.38
N LEU A 1068 22.00 -28.02 -23.46
CA LEU A 1068 22.98 -27.70 -22.43
C LEU A 1068 24.37 -27.39 -23.02
N ALA A 1069 24.80 -28.17 -24.02
CA ALA A 1069 26.09 -27.99 -24.69
C ALA A 1069 26.21 -26.65 -25.45
N ALA A 1070 25.10 -25.93 -25.67
CA ALA A 1070 25.14 -24.58 -26.22
C ALA A 1070 25.81 -23.57 -25.27
N GLY A 1071 25.86 -23.86 -23.95
CA GLY A 1071 26.52 -23.02 -22.96
C GLY A 1071 25.86 -21.63 -22.78
N ARG A 1072 24.55 -21.54 -23.00
CA ARG A 1072 23.77 -20.30 -22.88
C ARG A 1072 22.61 -20.46 -21.90
N ASP A 1073 22.19 -19.34 -21.32
CA ASP A 1073 21.22 -19.34 -20.22
C ASP A 1073 19.77 -19.59 -20.67
N ILE A 1074 19.45 -19.25 -21.93
CA ILE A 1074 18.14 -19.44 -22.54
C ILE A 1074 18.35 -19.96 -23.97
N VAL A 1075 17.87 -21.16 -24.27
CA VAL A 1075 18.10 -21.85 -25.55
C VAL A 1075 16.84 -22.50 -26.08
N VAL A 1076 16.56 -22.32 -27.37
CA VAL A 1076 15.48 -23.00 -28.10
C VAL A 1076 16.01 -23.78 -29.31
N PRO A 1077 15.47 -24.99 -29.59
CA PRO A 1077 15.68 -25.68 -30.86
C PRO A 1077 14.72 -25.15 -31.95
N HIS A 1078 14.93 -25.59 -33.18
CA HIS A 1078 14.06 -25.29 -34.31
C HIS A 1078 12.88 -26.28 -34.37
N CYS A 1079 11.67 -25.79 -34.06
CA CYS A 1079 10.45 -26.58 -34.13
C CYS A 1079 9.80 -26.51 -35.53
N VAL A 1080 9.61 -27.67 -36.17
CA VAL A 1080 9.08 -27.82 -37.53
C VAL A 1080 7.86 -28.73 -37.58
N LEU A 1081 7.09 -28.62 -38.65
CA LEU A 1081 6.06 -29.60 -39.04
C LEU A 1081 6.71 -30.84 -39.68
N PRO A 1082 5.97 -31.97 -39.82
CA PRO A 1082 6.50 -33.19 -40.44
C PRO A 1082 6.98 -33.00 -41.89
N ASP A 1083 6.47 -31.98 -42.59
CA ASP A 1083 6.89 -31.61 -43.94
C ASP A 1083 8.14 -30.69 -43.99
N GLY A 1084 8.69 -30.33 -42.83
CA GLY A 1084 9.89 -29.52 -42.67
C GLY A 1084 9.66 -28.01 -42.61
N ARG A 1085 8.42 -27.51 -42.70
CA ARG A 1085 8.13 -26.08 -42.52
C ARG A 1085 8.28 -25.66 -41.06
N THR A 1086 8.77 -24.44 -40.83
CA THR A 1086 8.86 -23.83 -39.48
C THR A 1086 7.49 -23.77 -38.84
N PHE A 1087 7.35 -24.36 -37.65
CA PHE A 1087 6.11 -24.35 -36.88
C PHE A 1087 6.10 -23.24 -35.83
N ASP A 1088 7.18 -23.13 -35.04
CA ASP A 1088 7.24 -22.18 -33.93
C ASP A 1088 7.70 -20.79 -34.39
N LEU A 1089 6.73 -19.97 -34.77
CA LEU A 1089 6.93 -18.57 -35.17
C LEU A 1089 7.08 -17.61 -33.99
N ASN A 1090 7.23 -18.10 -32.76
CA ASN A 1090 7.50 -17.26 -31.58
C ASN A 1090 9.01 -17.15 -31.31
N SER A 1091 9.81 -17.99 -31.96
CA SER A 1091 11.28 -17.96 -31.92
C SER A 1091 11.82 -17.16 -33.11
N PHE A 1092 12.22 -15.91 -32.88
CA PHE A 1092 12.63 -15.00 -33.95
C PHE A 1092 13.72 -14.01 -33.54
N ARG A 1093 14.42 -13.49 -34.54
CA ARG A 1093 15.26 -12.29 -34.45
C ARG A 1093 14.58 -11.16 -35.20
N LEU A 1094 14.61 -9.96 -34.64
CA LEU A 1094 14.09 -8.76 -35.29
C LEU A 1094 15.05 -8.28 -36.38
N THR A 1095 14.51 -7.87 -37.53
CA THR A 1095 15.28 -7.21 -38.60
C THR A 1095 15.32 -5.68 -38.45
N GLY A 1096 14.57 -5.14 -37.49
CA GLY A 1096 14.40 -3.71 -37.22
C GLY A 1096 13.38 -3.53 -36.09
N GLU A 1097 12.87 -2.32 -35.90
CA GLU A 1097 11.76 -2.10 -34.97
C GLU A 1097 10.47 -2.74 -35.51
N GLU A 1098 9.70 -3.38 -34.63
CA GLU A 1098 8.39 -3.94 -34.98
C GLU A 1098 7.44 -2.81 -35.42
N ASP A 1099 6.70 -3.05 -36.50
CA ASP A 1099 5.74 -2.08 -37.02
C ASP A 1099 4.53 -1.96 -36.07
N PRO A 1100 4.23 -0.77 -35.51
CA PRO A 1100 3.10 -0.56 -34.62
C PRO A 1100 1.73 -0.95 -35.22
N ARG A 1101 1.61 -1.00 -36.56
CA ARG A 1101 0.38 -1.47 -37.25
C ARG A 1101 0.06 -2.93 -36.96
N HIS A 1102 1.02 -3.70 -36.49
CA HIS A 1102 0.87 -5.09 -36.10
C HIS A 1102 0.65 -5.27 -34.59
N LEU A 1103 0.58 -4.18 -33.82
CA LEU A 1103 0.29 -4.21 -32.38
C LEU A 1103 -1.22 -4.35 -32.15
N ALA A 1104 -1.68 -5.55 -31.80
CA ALA A 1104 -3.08 -5.85 -31.50
C ALA A 1104 -3.26 -6.13 -30.00
N ASP A 1105 -4.13 -5.37 -29.33
CA ASP A 1105 -4.37 -5.42 -27.88
C ASP A 1105 -3.08 -5.35 -27.02
N GLY A 1106 -2.08 -4.60 -27.50
CA GLY A 1106 -0.79 -4.46 -26.82
C GLY A 1106 0.17 -5.63 -27.01
N VAL A 1107 -0.10 -6.55 -27.94
CA VAL A 1107 0.82 -7.64 -28.32
C VAL A 1107 1.10 -7.57 -29.83
N PHE A 1108 2.37 -7.62 -30.22
CA PHE A 1108 2.76 -7.62 -31.63
C PHE A 1108 2.40 -8.94 -32.31
N GLN A 1109 1.60 -8.85 -33.39
CA GLN A 1109 1.14 -9.97 -34.21
C GLN A 1109 1.38 -9.68 -35.71
N PRO A 1110 2.64 -9.54 -36.17
CA PRO A 1110 2.93 -9.29 -37.57
C PRO A 1110 2.62 -10.51 -38.45
N PRO A 1111 2.27 -10.30 -39.74
CA PRO A 1111 2.26 -11.38 -40.71
C PRO A 1111 3.60 -12.11 -40.74
N CYS A 1112 3.58 -13.42 -40.96
CA CYS A 1112 4.79 -14.23 -41.04
C CYS A 1112 5.79 -13.64 -42.05
N GLY A 1113 7.03 -13.43 -41.62
CA GLY A 1113 8.14 -12.89 -42.43
C GLY A 1113 8.26 -11.37 -42.44
N VAL A 1114 7.33 -10.65 -41.80
CA VAL A 1114 7.39 -9.18 -41.70
C VAL A 1114 8.09 -8.79 -40.40
N GLY A 1115 9.25 -8.12 -40.50
CA GLY A 1115 10.01 -7.61 -39.34
C GLY A 1115 10.73 -8.67 -38.50
N ARG A 1116 10.44 -9.97 -38.74
CA ARG A 1116 10.95 -11.12 -37.99
C ARG A 1116 11.61 -12.13 -38.93
N LEU A 1117 12.82 -12.55 -38.59
CA LEU A 1117 13.47 -13.74 -39.14
C LEU A 1117 13.32 -14.90 -38.16
N TYR A 1118 12.84 -16.03 -38.67
CA TYR A 1118 12.67 -17.26 -37.88
C TYR A 1118 13.87 -18.20 -38.07
N LEU A 1119 13.86 -19.33 -37.38
CA LEU A 1119 15.02 -20.23 -37.32
C LEU A 1119 15.38 -20.89 -38.66
N ASP A 1120 14.46 -21.00 -39.61
CA ASP A 1120 14.75 -21.47 -40.98
C ASP A 1120 15.66 -20.52 -41.77
N ALA A 1121 15.57 -19.21 -41.51
CA ALA A 1121 16.43 -18.21 -42.15
C ALA A 1121 17.90 -18.33 -41.74
N PHE A 1122 18.19 -19.05 -40.65
CA PHE A 1122 19.52 -19.23 -40.08
C PHE A 1122 20.06 -20.67 -40.25
N ALA A 1123 19.51 -21.45 -41.19
CA ALA A 1123 19.96 -22.83 -41.42
C ALA A 1123 21.47 -22.91 -41.72
N GLY A 1124 22.18 -23.80 -41.03
CA GLY A 1124 23.64 -23.90 -41.10
C GLY A 1124 24.41 -22.90 -40.23
N GLU A 1125 23.73 -21.95 -39.57
CA GLU A 1125 24.33 -21.12 -38.52
C GLU A 1125 24.25 -21.89 -37.18
N GLY A 1126 25.40 -22.18 -36.56
CA GLY A 1126 25.45 -23.09 -35.41
C GLY A 1126 24.59 -22.66 -34.20
N ILE A 1127 24.70 -21.41 -33.76
CA ILE A 1127 23.87 -20.83 -32.69
C ILE A 1127 23.65 -19.33 -32.96
N VAL A 1128 22.42 -18.86 -32.75
CA VAL A 1128 22.00 -17.52 -33.17
C VAL A 1128 21.28 -16.77 -32.03
N PRO A 1129 21.60 -15.49 -31.74
CA PRO A 1129 20.82 -14.72 -30.76
C PRO A 1129 19.40 -14.44 -31.27
N LEU A 1130 18.43 -14.45 -30.36
CA LEU A 1130 17.01 -14.22 -30.63
C LEU A 1130 16.47 -13.08 -29.75
N ASP A 1131 15.45 -12.39 -30.26
CA ASP A 1131 14.70 -11.36 -29.53
C ASP A 1131 13.39 -11.92 -28.94
N GLY A 1132 12.80 -12.94 -29.59
CA GLY A 1132 11.66 -13.70 -29.09
C GLY A 1132 11.96 -15.19 -29.02
N VAL A 1133 11.37 -15.89 -28.06
CA VAL A 1133 11.43 -17.35 -27.95
C VAL A 1133 10.04 -17.96 -27.86
N GLY A 1134 9.89 -19.16 -28.41
CA GLY A 1134 8.70 -19.97 -28.25
C GLY A 1134 8.77 -20.95 -27.08
N GLY A 1135 7.63 -21.57 -26.79
CA GLY A 1135 7.45 -22.49 -25.66
C GLY A 1135 7.44 -23.98 -26.04
N THR A 1136 7.61 -24.32 -27.32
CA THR A 1136 7.50 -25.70 -27.84
C THR A 1136 8.58 -26.62 -27.25
N ALA A 1137 9.82 -26.15 -27.27
CA ALA A 1137 10.88 -26.59 -26.38
C ALA A 1137 11.76 -25.40 -25.99
N LEU A 1138 11.94 -25.15 -24.71
CA LEU A 1138 12.70 -23.99 -24.22
C LEU A 1138 13.47 -24.34 -22.96
N LEU A 1139 14.79 -24.32 -23.05
CA LEU A 1139 15.69 -24.52 -21.92
C LEU A 1139 16.03 -23.16 -21.29
N VAL A 1140 15.83 -23.04 -19.98
CA VAL A 1140 16.12 -21.84 -19.19
C VAL A 1140 16.92 -22.23 -17.95
N ARG A 1141 17.98 -21.49 -17.63
CA ARG A 1141 18.73 -21.65 -16.38
C ARG A 1141 17.82 -21.33 -15.20
N ALA A 1142 17.66 -22.26 -14.27
CA ALA A 1142 16.65 -22.16 -13.22
C ALA A 1142 16.82 -20.95 -12.31
N ASP A 1143 18.06 -20.47 -12.12
CA ASP A 1143 18.35 -19.28 -11.32
C ASP A 1143 17.70 -18.02 -11.87
N LEU A 1144 17.57 -17.90 -13.20
CA LEU A 1144 16.87 -16.74 -13.78
C LEU A 1144 15.40 -16.70 -13.34
N HIS A 1145 14.76 -17.87 -13.29
CA HIS A 1145 13.39 -17.98 -12.77
C HIS A 1145 13.32 -17.64 -11.29
N ARG A 1146 14.30 -18.06 -10.49
CA ARG A 1146 14.41 -17.70 -9.05
C ARG A 1146 14.67 -16.20 -8.84
N GLU A 1147 15.35 -15.55 -9.78
CA GLU A 1147 15.64 -14.12 -9.79
C GLU A 1147 14.47 -13.26 -10.33
N GLY A 1148 13.37 -13.89 -10.73
CA GLY A 1148 12.13 -13.22 -11.13
C GLY A 1148 11.82 -13.25 -12.62
N LEU A 1149 12.63 -13.94 -13.44
CA LEU A 1149 12.27 -14.20 -14.84
C LEU A 1149 11.01 -15.08 -14.88
N CYS A 1150 9.96 -14.61 -15.51
CA CYS A 1150 8.70 -15.35 -15.62
C CYS A 1150 8.06 -15.13 -16.99
N PHE A 1151 6.91 -15.76 -17.22
CA PHE A 1151 6.10 -15.55 -18.42
C PHE A 1151 5.11 -14.42 -18.10
N PRO A 1152 5.31 -13.17 -18.55
CA PRO A 1152 4.44 -12.08 -18.17
C PRO A 1152 3.02 -12.34 -18.71
N PRO A 1153 1.98 -12.34 -17.85
CA PRO A 1153 0.58 -12.46 -18.28
C PRO A 1153 0.01 -11.14 -18.80
N TYR A 1154 0.85 -10.11 -18.88
CA TYR A 1154 0.56 -8.78 -19.39
C TYR A 1154 1.56 -8.45 -20.53
N SER A 1155 1.30 -7.37 -21.27
CA SER A 1155 2.25 -6.93 -22.29
C SER A 1155 3.51 -6.35 -21.66
N HIS A 1156 4.66 -7.00 -21.91
CA HIS A 1156 5.99 -6.52 -21.58
C HIS A 1156 6.68 -6.08 -22.87
N ARG A 1157 6.78 -4.76 -23.08
CA ARG A 1157 7.34 -4.14 -24.30
C ARG A 1157 6.66 -4.56 -25.61
N GLY A 1158 5.35 -4.82 -25.58
CA GLY A 1158 4.61 -5.29 -26.77
C GLY A 1158 4.64 -6.80 -26.97
N TYR A 1159 5.22 -7.55 -26.03
CA TYR A 1159 5.29 -9.02 -26.08
C TYR A 1159 4.64 -9.62 -24.84
N ILE A 1160 4.16 -10.85 -24.93
CA ILE A 1160 3.46 -11.53 -23.83
C ILE A 1160 3.96 -12.97 -23.74
N GLU A 1161 3.81 -13.60 -22.59
CA GLU A 1161 4.10 -15.03 -22.43
C GLU A 1161 5.57 -15.38 -22.79
N THR A 1162 5.86 -16.30 -23.73
CA THR A 1162 7.26 -16.71 -24.00
C THR A 1162 8.08 -15.61 -24.68
N GLU A 1163 7.46 -14.84 -25.57
CA GLU A 1163 8.10 -13.67 -26.19
C GLU A 1163 8.36 -12.59 -25.14
N GLY A 1164 7.41 -12.39 -24.22
CA GLY A 1164 7.57 -11.48 -23.08
C GLY A 1164 8.69 -11.93 -22.14
N LEU A 1165 8.87 -13.24 -21.95
CA LEU A 1165 9.99 -13.78 -21.18
C LEU A 1165 11.35 -13.45 -21.81
N ALA A 1166 11.51 -13.58 -23.13
CA ALA A 1166 12.76 -13.19 -23.81
C ALA A 1166 13.08 -11.71 -23.60
N MET A 1167 12.06 -10.85 -23.64
CA MET A 1167 12.23 -9.41 -23.42
C MET A 1167 12.52 -9.06 -21.95
N MET A 1168 11.91 -9.76 -20.99
CA MET A 1168 12.27 -9.65 -19.59
C MET A 1168 13.71 -10.12 -19.33
N ALA A 1169 14.15 -11.20 -19.97
CA ALA A 1169 15.53 -11.67 -19.88
C ALA A 1169 16.51 -10.62 -20.43
N LYS A 1170 16.17 -9.98 -21.54
CA LYS A 1170 16.95 -8.88 -22.13
C LYS A 1170 17.11 -7.70 -21.16
N ASP A 1171 16.05 -7.36 -20.42
CA ASP A 1171 16.07 -6.34 -19.36
C ASP A 1171 16.92 -6.75 -18.15
N MET A 1172 17.06 -8.05 -17.90
CA MET A 1172 17.97 -8.63 -16.92
C MET A 1172 19.42 -8.75 -17.45
N GLY A 1173 19.71 -8.28 -18.66
CA GLY A 1173 21.03 -8.39 -19.30
C GLY A 1173 21.34 -9.78 -19.85
N VAL A 1174 20.33 -10.65 -20.01
CA VAL A 1174 20.46 -12.02 -20.51
C VAL A 1174 19.92 -12.11 -21.94
N THR A 1175 20.66 -12.76 -22.83
CA THR A 1175 20.26 -12.96 -24.24
C THR A 1175 19.73 -14.37 -24.45
N ALA A 1176 18.63 -14.50 -25.21
CA ALA A 1176 18.11 -15.78 -25.66
C ALA A 1176 18.76 -16.24 -26.97
N TRP A 1177 18.88 -17.55 -27.15
CA TRP A 1177 19.60 -18.15 -28.28
C TRP A 1177 18.79 -19.26 -28.94
N GLY A 1178 18.92 -19.39 -30.26
CA GLY A 1178 18.34 -20.45 -31.06
C GLY A 1178 19.40 -21.38 -31.65
N LEU A 1179 19.02 -22.65 -31.84
CA LEU A 1179 19.80 -23.68 -32.55
C LEU A 1179 19.06 -24.08 -33.84
N PRO A 1180 19.33 -23.42 -34.99
CA PRO A 1180 18.63 -23.64 -36.26
C PRO A 1180 18.67 -25.08 -36.78
N ASP A 1181 19.78 -25.78 -36.51
CA ASP A 1181 20.05 -27.13 -36.99
C ASP A 1181 19.64 -28.25 -35.99
N LEU A 1182 19.16 -27.88 -34.80
CA LEU A 1182 18.58 -28.82 -33.84
C LEU A 1182 17.07 -28.84 -34.05
N ARG A 1183 16.59 -29.83 -34.81
CA ARG A 1183 15.16 -29.92 -35.17
C ARG A 1183 14.37 -30.75 -34.18
N ILE A 1184 13.18 -30.28 -33.85
CA ILE A 1184 12.11 -31.02 -33.17
C ILE A 1184 10.83 -30.93 -34.02
N VAL A 1185 9.97 -31.94 -33.96
CA VAL A 1185 8.81 -32.07 -34.85
C VAL A 1185 7.51 -31.97 -34.07
N HIS A 1186 6.64 -31.05 -34.46
CA HIS A 1186 5.29 -30.87 -33.92
C HIS A 1186 4.26 -31.68 -34.71
N ALA A 1187 3.14 -32.09 -34.07
CA ALA A 1187 2.02 -32.71 -34.77
C ALA A 1187 1.35 -31.72 -35.75
N ASP A 1188 0.91 -32.22 -36.92
CA ASP A 1188 0.02 -31.46 -37.81
C ASP A 1188 -1.42 -31.62 -37.28
N HIS A 1189 -2.12 -30.52 -37.02
CA HIS A 1189 -3.41 -30.49 -36.31
C HIS A 1189 -4.57 -30.04 -37.19
#